data_AF-A0A134BDX7-F1
#
_entry.id   AF-A0A134BDX7-F1
#
_cell.length_a   1.000
_cell.length_b   1.000
_cell.length_c   1.000
_cell.angle_alpha   90.00
_cell.angle_beta   90.00
_cell.angle_gamma   90.00
#
_symmetry.space_group_name_H-M   'P 1'
#
loop_
_entity.id
_entity.type
_entity.pdbx_description
1 polymer ?
#
loop_
_entity_poly.entity_id
_entity_poly.type
_entity_poly.pdbx_seq_one_letter_code
_entity_poly.pdbx_strand_id
1 'polypeptide(L)'
;MRYGNLNAKQNVKLVMMDAGGRDILSLERAENGKFVKADIFDRPVSFSVESHANVGSPEEALSASLNKYGTVNLDYMREITDSTAEELLTALQERIYYNPLVTGYEIKDRFIAGNVIEKAERIEAWMGENPESERMPEVKQALEALKEAEPPRIAFEDLDFNFGERWIPTGVYAAYMSRLFDTEVKIAYSASMDEFSVACGYRTMKITDEFLVKGYYRNYDGMHLLKHALHNTCPDMMKSIGKDEHGNDIKVRDSEGIQLANAKIDEIRNGFSEWLEEQSPQFKERLTTMYNRKFNCFVRPKYDGSHQTFPDLNLKGLASRGIRSVYPSQMDCVWMLKQNGGGICDHEVGTGKTLIMCIAAHEMKRLNLAHKPMIIGLKANVAEIAATYQAAYPNARILYASEKDFSTANRVRFFNNIKNNDYDCVIMSHDQFGKIPQSPELQQRILQAELDTVEENLEVLRQQGKNVSRAMLKGLEKRKHNLEAKLEKVEHAIKSRTDDVVDFKQMGIDHIFIDESHQFKNLTFNTRHDRVAGLGNSEGSQKALNMLFAIRTIQERTGKDLGATFLSGTTISNSLTELYLLFKYLRPKELERQDIRCFDAWAAIFAKKTTDFEFNVTNNVVQKERFRYFIKVPELAAFYNEITDYRTAEDVGVDRPAKNEILHHIPPTPEQEDFIQKLMQFAKTGDATLLGRLPLSETEEKAKMLIATDYARKRFKNIVSFR
;
A
#
# COMPACT_ATOMS: atom_id res chain seq x y z
N MET A 1 42.79 39.72 -19.71
CA MET A 1 43.16 38.53 -18.90
C MET A 1 44.50 38.78 -18.23
N ARG A 2 44.62 38.62 -16.91
CA ARG A 2 45.82 38.94 -16.13
C ARG A 2 47.02 38.00 -16.39
N TYR A 3 46.78 36.84 -17.01
CA TYR A 3 47.79 35.78 -17.23
C TYR A 3 47.85 35.24 -18.68
N GLY A 4 47.28 35.99 -19.64
CA GLY A 4 47.24 35.57 -21.05
C GLY A 4 46.26 34.42 -21.33
N ASN A 5 46.36 33.84 -22.54
CA ASN A 5 45.49 32.75 -23.01
C ASN A 5 45.97 31.40 -22.47
N LEU A 6 45.06 30.51 -22.09
CA LEU A 6 45.35 29.15 -21.60
C LEU A 6 46.14 28.33 -22.62
N ASN A 7 45.78 28.41 -23.90
CA ASN A 7 46.46 27.71 -24.99
C ASN A 7 47.74 28.40 -25.51
N ALA A 8 48.22 29.46 -24.83
CA ALA A 8 49.52 30.04 -25.14
C ALA A 8 50.66 29.05 -24.81
N LYS A 9 51.69 28.97 -25.66
CA LYS A 9 52.82 28.02 -25.53
C LYS A 9 53.47 27.99 -24.13
N GLN A 10 53.52 29.14 -23.44
CA GLN A 10 54.11 29.27 -22.11
C GLN A 10 53.21 28.71 -21.01
N ASN A 11 51.88 28.77 -21.18
CA ASN A 11 50.88 28.36 -20.19
C ASN A 11 50.54 26.86 -20.30
N VAL A 12 50.49 26.32 -21.53
CA VAL A 12 50.16 24.90 -21.78
C VAL A 12 51.04 23.94 -20.98
N LYS A 13 52.35 24.22 -20.85
CA LYS A 13 53.27 23.37 -20.08
C LYS A 13 52.92 23.30 -18.60
N LEU A 14 52.45 24.42 -18.02
CA LEU A 14 52.07 24.50 -16.62
C LEU A 14 50.70 23.82 -16.40
N VAL A 15 49.73 24.11 -17.28
CA VAL A 15 48.37 23.57 -17.18
C VAL A 15 48.34 22.05 -17.34
N MET A 16 49.17 21.49 -18.22
CA MET A 16 49.28 20.03 -18.41
C MET A 16 49.93 19.28 -17.23
N MET A 17 50.46 19.98 -16.22
CA MET A 17 50.92 19.34 -14.98
C MET A 17 49.75 18.96 -14.05
N ASP A 18 48.57 19.58 -14.26
CA ASP A 18 47.35 19.25 -13.52
C ASP A 18 46.63 18.05 -14.16
N ALA A 19 46.02 17.19 -13.33
CA ALA A 19 45.31 16.00 -13.78
C ALA A 19 44.11 16.33 -14.71
N GLY A 20 43.49 17.49 -14.53
CA GLY A 20 42.43 18.05 -15.39
C GLY A 20 42.96 19.04 -16.44
N GLY A 21 44.28 19.14 -16.64
CA GLY A 21 44.90 20.14 -17.50
C GLY A 21 44.38 20.14 -18.94
N ARG A 22 44.00 18.98 -19.48
CA ARG A 22 43.41 18.87 -20.83
C ARG A 22 42.02 19.50 -20.90
N ASP A 23 41.21 19.35 -19.86
CA ASP A 23 39.87 19.92 -19.80
C ASP A 23 39.96 21.45 -19.65
N ILE A 24 40.93 21.94 -18.87
CA ILE A 24 41.21 23.38 -18.74
C ILE A 24 41.60 23.99 -20.09
N LEU A 25 42.42 23.31 -20.89
CA LEU A 25 42.78 23.81 -22.23
C LEU A 25 41.61 23.80 -23.22
N SER A 26 40.60 22.96 -23.01
CA SER A 26 39.38 22.92 -23.83
C SER A 26 38.43 24.11 -23.62
N LEU A 27 38.70 24.93 -22.60
CA LEU A 27 37.97 26.17 -22.30
C LEU A 27 38.32 27.34 -23.25
N GLU A 28 39.28 27.14 -24.16
CA GLU A 28 39.63 28.09 -25.22
C GLU A 28 39.65 27.40 -26.59
N ARG A 29 39.12 28.07 -27.61
CA ARG A 29 39.11 27.63 -29.02
C ARG A 29 39.92 28.59 -29.88
N ALA A 30 40.48 28.10 -30.98
CA ALA A 30 41.20 28.93 -31.95
C ALA A 30 40.23 29.37 -33.06
N GLU A 31 40.04 30.67 -33.21
CA GLU A 31 39.21 31.27 -34.25
C GLU A 31 40.04 32.34 -34.99
N ASN A 32 40.21 32.18 -36.30
CA ASN A 32 41.03 33.07 -37.14
C ASN A 32 42.46 33.33 -36.60
N GLY A 33 43.09 32.29 -36.04
CA GLY A 33 44.46 32.37 -35.50
C GLY A 33 44.57 33.09 -34.14
N LYS A 34 43.44 33.44 -33.51
CA LYS A 34 43.38 33.99 -32.15
C LYS A 34 42.66 33.03 -31.22
N PHE A 35 43.12 32.95 -29.97
CA PHE A 35 42.39 32.19 -28.96
C PHE A 35 41.23 33.02 -28.44
N VAL A 36 40.04 32.41 -28.47
CA VAL A 36 38.81 32.94 -27.91
C VAL A 36 38.26 31.94 -26.91
N LYS A 37 37.39 32.39 -26.00
CA LYS A 37 36.76 31.49 -25.02
C LYS A 37 35.91 30.43 -25.73
N ALA A 38 35.82 29.25 -25.15
CA ALA A 38 34.89 28.22 -25.60
C ALA A 38 33.43 28.71 -25.40
N ASP A 39 32.53 28.22 -26.26
CA ASP A 39 31.11 28.64 -26.26
C ASP A 39 30.42 28.48 -24.88
N ILE A 40 30.91 27.60 -24.00
CA ILE A 40 30.40 27.40 -22.63
C ILE A 40 30.38 28.67 -21.77
N PHE A 41 31.26 29.65 -22.08
CA PHE A 41 31.29 30.92 -21.36
C PHE A 41 30.24 31.91 -21.83
N ASP A 42 29.68 31.71 -23.03
CA ASP A 42 28.72 32.62 -23.65
C ASP A 42 27.32 32.00 -23.71
N ARG A 43 27.21 30.67 -23.81
CA ARG A 43 25.95 29.93 -23.85
C ARG A 43 26.11 28.47 -23.40
N PRO A 44 25.05 27.82 -22.89
CA PRO A 44 25.06 26.38 -22.66
C PRO A 44 25.38 25.63 -23.95
N VAL A 45 26.41 24.77 -23.93
CA VAL A 45 26.84 23.96 -25.10
C VAL A 45 26.33 22.52 -25.06
N SER A 46 25.86 22.06 -23.90
CA SER A 46 25.37 20.70 -23.71
C SER A 46 23.85 20.57 -23.87
N PHE A 47 23.09 21.67 -23.90
CA PHE A 47 21.63 21.68 -24.01
C PHE A 47 21.19 22.78 -24.96
N SER A 48 20.10 22.54 -25.69
CA SER A 48 19.37 23.62 -26.32
C SER A 48 18.96 24.59 -25.22
N VAL A 49 19.38 25.84 -25.33
CA VAL A 49 18.62 26.95 -24.73
C VAL A 49 17.19 26.70 -25.19
N GLU A 50 16.27 26.43 -24.26
CA GLU A 50 14.85 26.46 -24.56
C GLU A 50 14.63 27.78 -25.29
N SER A 51 14.42 27.69 -26.59
CA SER A 51 13.92 28.81 -27.33
C SER A 51 12.66 29.22 -26.59
N HIS A 52 12.62 30.47 -26.14
CA HIS A 52 11.37 31.20 -26.04
C HIS A 52 10.71 31.13 -27.43
N ALA A 53 10.13 29.99 -27.76
CA ALA A 53 9.16 29.89 -28.82
C ALA A 53 7.97 30.62 -28.22
N ASN A 54 7.60 31.75 -28.82
CA ASN A 54 6.23 32.24 -28.72
C ASN A 54 5.35 31.04 -28.93
N VAL A 55 4.76 30.58 -27.83
CA VAL A 55 3.96 29.39 -27.83
C VAL A 55 2.67 29.76 -28.53
N GLY A 56 2.38 29.14 -29.67
CA GLY A 56 1.38 29.64 -30.61
C GLY A 56 -0.06 29.44 -30.13
N SER A 57 -0.27 28.60 -29.12
CA SER A 57 -1.60 28.26 -28.62
C SER A 57 -1.68 28.22 -27.08
N PRO A 58 -2.87 28.52 -26.50
CA PRO A 58 -3.14 28.36 -25.07
C PRO A 58 -2.89 26.93 -24.52
N GLU A 59 -3.06 25.88 -25.33
CA GLU A 59 -2.82 24.49 -24.91
C GLU A 59 -1.31 24.19 -24.74
N GLU A 60 -0.49 24.66 -25.67
CA GLU A 60 0.96 24.54 -25.54
C GLU A 60 1.46 25.38 -24.35
N ALA A 61 0.83 26.53 -24.06
CA ALA A 61 1.18 27.36 -22.91
C ALA A 61 0.82 26.69 -21.58
N LEU A 62 -0.34 26.04 -21.51
CA LEU A 62 -0.72 25.20 -20.38
C LEU A 62 0.30 24.07 -20.18
N SER A 63 0.69 23.39 -21.26
CA SER A 63 1.71 22.34 -21.22
C SER A 63 3.06 22.88 -20.73
N ALA A 64 3.48 24.05 -21.20
CA ALA A 64 4.69 24.72 -20.73
C ALA A 64 4.61 25.09 -19.24
N SER A 65 3.45 25.57 -18.77
CA SER A 65 3.24 25.87 -17.35
C SER A 65 3.34 24.62 -16.48
N LEU A 66 2.71 23.51 -16.90
CA LEU A 66 2.78 22.24 -16.18
C LEU A 66 4.20 21.67 -16.18
N ASN A 67 4.93 21.78 -17.30
CA ASN A 67 6.32 21.35 -17.39
C ASN A 67 7.28 22.24 -16.61
N LYS A 68 6.97 23.51 -16.36
CA LYS A 68 7.84 24.42 -15.61
C LYS A 68 7.53 24.48 -14.11
N TYR A 69 6.25 24.51 -13.74
CA TYR A 69 5.80 24.72 -12.36
C TYR A 69 5.03 23.54 -11.77
N GLY A 70 4.62 22.55 -12.56
CA GLY A 70 3.76 21.45 -12.10
C GLY A 70 2.30 21.85 -11.85
N THR A 71 1.94 23.11 -12.07
CA THR A 71 0.59 23.67 -11.86
C THR A 71 0.22 24.64 -12.98
N VAL A 72 -1.05 25.03 -13.03
CA VAL A 72 -1.52 26.09 -13.93
C VAL A 72 -1.06 27.45 -13.37
N ASN A 73 -0.14 28.10 -14.06
CA ASN A 73 0.40 29.42 -13.70
C ASN A 73 0.02 30.41 -14.81
N LEU A 74 -1.08 31.13 -14.60
CA LEU A 74 -1.62 32.06 -15.58
C LEU A 74 -0.65 33.21 -15.88
N ASP A 75 0.09 33.71 -14.90
CA ASP A 75 1.03 34.81 -15.12
C ASP A 75 2.14 34.40 -16.09
N TYR A 76 2.69 33.20 -15.93
CA TYR A 76 3.66 32.65 -16.87
C TYR A 76 3.04 32.37 -18.25
N MET A 77 1.83 31.81 -18.29
CA MET A 77 1.16 31.53 -19.56
C MET A 77 0.94 32.80 -20.38
N ARG A 78 0.58 33.91 -19.72
CA ARG A 78 0.45 35.24 -20.36
C ARG A 78 1.77 35.74 -20.92
N GLU A 79 2.88 35.52 -20.20
CA GLU A 79 4.22 35.93 -20.62
C GLU A 79 4.67 35.21 -21.91
N ILE A 80 4.28 33.95 -22.10
CA ILE A 80 4.74 33.13 -23.25
C ILE A 80 3.80 33.14 -24.47
N THR A 81 2.56 33.60 -24.32
CA THR A 81 1.57 33.69 -25.41
C THR A 81 1.21 35.12 -25.81
N ASP A 82 1.74 36.14 -25.12
CA ASP A 82 1.32 37.54 -25.24
C ASP A 82 -0.22 37.74 -25.16
N SER A 83 -0.94 36.83 -24.47
CA SER A 83 -2.41 36.85 -24.34
C SER A 83 -2.87 37.38 -22.98
N THR A 84 -4.11 37.81 -22.90
CA THR A 84 -4.74 38.19 -21.62
C THR A 84 -5.17 36.96 -20.81
N ALA A 85 -5.37 37.13 -19.50
CA ALA A 85 -5.89 36.06 -18.65
C ALA A 85 -7.28 35.59 -19.13
N GLU A 86 -8.15 36.51 -19.53
CA GLU A 86 -9.51 36.21 -20.00
C GLU A 86 -9.50 35.37 -21.28
N GLU A 87 -8.63 35.68 -22.25
CA GLU A 87 -8.47 34.89 -23.48
C GLU A 87 -7.98 33.47 -23.19
N LEU A 88 -7.00 33.32 -22.30
CA LEU A 88 -6.49 32.01 -21.88
C LEU A 88 -7.57 31.18 -21.17
N LEU A 89 -8.33 31.80 -20.25
CA LEU A 89 -9.40 31.13 -19.53
C LEU A 89 -10.54 30.71 -20.46
N THR A 90 -10.88 31.56 -21.44
CA THR A 90 -11.91 31.26 -22.45
C THR A 90 -11.47 30.09 -23.35
N ALA A 91 -10.22 30.11 -23.81
CA ALA A 91 -9.66 29.04 -24.63
C ALA A 91 -9.51 27.71 -23.88
N LEU A 92 -9.35 27.75 -22.55
CA LEU A 92 -9.11 26.58 -21.70
C LEU A 92 -10.32 26.21 -20.82
N GLN A 93 -11.51 26.73 -21.11
CA GLN A 93 -12.71 26.63 -20.27
C GLN A 93 -13.14 25.19 -19.91
N GLU A 94 -12.76 24.19 -20.73
CA GLU A 94 -13.00 22.75 -20.46
C GLU A 94 -11.74 21.97 -20.06
N ARG A 95 -10.59 22.65 -19.99
CA ARG A 95 -9.28 22.06 -19.67
C ARG A 95 -8.82 22.40 -18.27
N ILE A 96 -9.24 23.54 -17.72
CA ILE A 96 -8.91 23.99 -16.37
C ILE A 96 -10.16 24.46 -15.62
N TYR A 97 -10.19 24.21 -14.31
CA TYR A 97 -11.24 24.67 -13.41
C TYR A 97 -10.62 25.45 -12.25
N TYR A 98 -11.31 26.50 -11.81
CA TYR A 98 -10.92 27.20 -10.61
C TYR A 98 -11.33 26.39 -9.37
N ASN A 99 -10.35 26.05 -8.52
CA ASN A 99 -10.60 25.37 -7.27
C ASN A 99 -10.47 26.38 -6.10
N PRO A 100 -11.60 26.77 -5.46
CA PRO A 100 -11.58 27.73 -4.36
C PRO A 100 -10.88 27.20 -3.10
N LEU A 101 -10.78 25.87 -2.94
CA LEU A 101 -10.17 25.23 -1.77
C LEU A 101 -8.64 25.38 -1.74
N VAL A 102 -8.02 25.60 -2.91
CA VAL A 102 -6.57 25.85 -3.06
C VAL A 102 -6.28 27.22 -3.67
N THR A 103 -7.31 28.04 -3.88
CA THR A 103 -7.23 29.39 -4.45
C THR A 103 -6.44 29.45 -5.77
N GLY A 104 -6.68 28.50 -6.68
CA GLY A 104 -5.94 28.40 -7.94
C GLY A 104 -6.63 27.56 -9.00
N TYR A 105 -6.10 27.56 -10.22
CA TYR A 105 -6.60 26.73 -11.31
C TYR A 105 -5.95 25.35 -11.31
N GLU A 106 -6.77 24.32 -11.50
CA GLU A 106 -6.33 22.95 -11.69
C GLU A 106 -6.80 22.45 -13.06
N ILE A 107 -6.02 21.56 -13.67
CA ILE A 107 -6.47 20.90 -14.89
C ILE A 107 -7.66 19.97 -14.62
N LYS A 108 -8.53 19.78 -15.62
CA LYS A 108 -9.70 18.91 -15.56
C LYS A 108 -9.35 17.55 -14.97
N ASP A 109 -8.37 16.85 -15.52
CA ASP A 109 -8.00 15.48 -15.10
C ASP A 109 -7.63 15.36 -13.62
N ARG A 110 -7.17 16.45 -12.99
CA ARG A 110 -6.86 16.51 -11.56
C ARG A 110 -8.06 16.98 -10.73
N PHE A 111 -8.81 17.95 -11.25
CA PHE A 111 -9.95 18.53 -10.56
C PHE A 111 -11.10 17.53 -10.41
N ILE A 112 -11.48 16.85 -11.50
CA ILE A 112 -12.56 15.84 -11.53
C ILE A 112 -12.11 14.42 -11.14
N ALA A 113 -10.93 14.27 -10.54
CA ALA A 113 -10.43 12.98 -10.06
C ALA A 113 -10.46 12.86 -8.54
N GLY A 114 -10.42 11.64 -8.02
CA GLY A 114 -10.49 11.37 -6.58
C GLY A 114 -11.93 11.47 -6.05
N ASN A 115 -12.10 11.81 -4.77
CA ASN A 115 -13.42 11.91 -4.14
C ASN A 115 -14.17 13.17 -4.62
N VAL A 116 -14.93 13.05 -5.71
CA VAL A 116 -15.63 14.19 -6.33
C VAL A 116 -16.83 14.66 -5.50
N ILE A 117 -17.48 13.76 -4.77
CA ILE A 117 -18.62 14.08 -3.90
C ILE A 117 -18.15 14.99 -2.75
N GLU A 118 -17.08 14.62 -2.05
CA GLU A 118 -16.53 15.45 -0.97
C GLU A 118 -16.01 16.80 -1.49
N LYS A 119 -15.37 16.82 -2.67
CA LYS A 119 -14.96 18.08 -3.30
C LYS A 119 -16.15 18.98 -3.57
N ALA A 120 -17.25 18.42 -4.13
CA ALA A 120 -18.47 19.16 -4.41
C ALA A 120 -19.09 19.73 -3.12
N GLU A 121 -19.24 18.90 -2.08
CA GLU A 121 -19.79 19.32 -0.78
C GLU A 121 -18.94 20.42 -0.12
N ARG A 122 -17.61 20.33 -0.20
CA ARG A 122 -16.70 21.37 0.31
C ARG A 122 -16.78 22.67 -0.47
N ILE A 123 -16.94 22.59 -1.79
CA ILE A 123 -17.15 23.78 -2.64
C ILE A 123 -18.51 24.41 -2.34
N GLU A 124 -19.57 23.62 -2.17
CA GLU A 124 -20.89 24.12 -1.77
C GLU A 124 -20.84 24.82 -0.40
N ALA A 125 -20.13 24.25 0.57
CA ALA A 125 -19.90 24.88 1.87
C ALA A 125 -19.14 26.21 1.71
N TRP A 126 -18.07 26.23 0.92
CA TRP A 126 -17.31 27.45 0.64
C TRP A 126 -18.18 28.54 -0.04
N MET A 127 -19.07 28.17 -0.96
CA MET A 127 -20.02 29.10 -1.60
C MET A 127 -20.98 29.70 -0.57
N GLY A 128 -21.46 28.91 0.39
CA GLY A 128 -22.32 29.39 1.47
C GLY A 128 -21.62 30.36 2.42
N GLU A 129 -20.32 30.17 2.66
CA GLU A 129 -19.49 31.05 3.49
C GLU A 129 -19.04 32.33 2.75
N ASN A 130 -18.99 32.31 1.40
CA ASN A 130 -18.46 33.38 0.57
C ASN A 130 -19.47 33.87 -0.51
N PRO A 131 -20.70 34.26 -0.14
CA PRO A 131 -21.77 34.56 -1.10
C PRO A 131 -21.46 35.75 -2.03
N GLU A 132 -20.65 36.70 -1.58
CA GLU A 132 -20.29 37.93 -2.30
C GLU A 132 -18.99 37.79 -3.13
N SER A 133 -18.47 36.58 -3.32
CA SER A 133 -17.23 36.39 -4.08
C SER A 133 -17.39 36.75 -5.55
N GLU A 134 -16.49 37.58 -6.09
CA GLU A 134 -16.43 37.91 -7.51
C GLU A 134 -16.19 36.68 -8.40
N ARG A 135 -15.61 35.61 -7.84
CA ARG A 135 -15.31 34.34 -8.55
C ARG A 135 -16.44 33.30 -8.49
N MET A 136 -17.63 33.71 -8.03
CA MET A 136 -18.77 32.81 -7.92
C MET A 136 -19.18 32.13 -9.25
N PRO A 137 -19.11 32.78 -10.43
CA PRO A 137 -19.38 32.12 -11.70
C PRO A 137 -18.45 30.93 -11.99
N GLU A 138 -17.14 31.09 -11.80
CA GLU A 138 -16.15 30.03 -12.03
C GLU A 138 -16.32 28.89 -11.03
N VAL A 139 -16.65 29.21 -9.79
CA VAL A 139 -16.91 28.21 -8.74
C VAL A 139 -18.17 27.39 -9.04
N LYS A 140 -19.23 28.02 -9.58
CA LYS A 140 -20.44 27.31 -10.02
C LYS A 140 -20.14 26.35 -11.17
N GLN A 141 -19.36 26.79 -12.15
CA GLN A 141 -18.92 25.94 -13.27
C GLN A 141 -18.09 24.75 -12.78
N ALA A 142 -17.18 24.99 -11.83
CA ALA A 142 -16.37 23.93 -11.21
C ALA A 142 -17.25 22.92 -10.44
N LEU A 143 -18.26 23.39 -9.71
CA LEU A 143 -19.22 22.52 -9.02
C LEU A 143 -20.03 21.67 -9.99
N GLU A 144 -20.50 22.25 -11.10
CA GLU A 144 -21.22 21.52 -12.15
C GLU A 144 -20.35 20.42 -12.77
N ALA A 145 -19.09 20.72 -13.07
CA ALA A 145 -18.15 19.73 -13.59
C ALA A 145 -17.90 18.57 -12.62
N LEU A 146 -17.90 18.80 -11.30
CA LEU A 146 -17.80 17.74 -10.31
C LEU A 146 -19.07 16.87 -10.27
N LYS A 147 -20.25 17.49 -10.35
CA LYS A 147 -21.54 16.79 -10.38
C LYS A 147 -21.70 15.92 -11.63
N GLU A 148 -21.27 16.41 -12.78
CA GLU A 148 -21.26 15.64 -14.03
C GLU A 148 -20.26 14.48 -14.00
N ALA A 149 -19.16 14.64 -13.25
CA ALA A 149 -18.15 13.60 -13.11
C ALA A 149 -18.53 12.52 -12.08
N GLU A 150 -19.58 12.71 -11.27
CA GLU A 150 -19.99 11.74 -10.25
C GLU A 150 -20.16 10.33 -10.84
N PRO A 151 -19.60 9.29 -10.19
CA PRO A 151 -19.79 7.92 -10.64
C PRO A 151 -21.28 7.57 -10.74
N PRO A 152 -21.68 6.72 -11.70
CA PRO A 152 -23.05 6.22 -11.77
C PRO A 152 -23.46 5.65 -10.42
N ARG A 153 -24.55 6.17 -9.87
CA ARG A 153 -25.04 5.77 -8.56
C ARG A 153 -25.43 4.29 -8.60
N ILE A 154 -24.90 3.52 -7.66
CA ILE A 154 -25.22 2.10 -7.52
C ILE A 154 -26.59 2.00 -6.85
N ALA A 155 -27.51 1.29 -7.49
CA ALA A 155 -28.85 1.06 -6.98
C ALA A 155 -28.82 0.09 -5.79
N PHE A 156 -29.88 0.09 -4.96
CA PHE A 156 -29.91 -0.79 -3.79
C PHE A 156 -29.82 -2.27 -4.18
N GLU A 157 -30.44 -2.64 -5.29
CA GLU A 157 -30.53 -4.00 -5.82
C GLU A 157 -29.16 -4.55 -6.28
N ASP A 158 -28.22 -3.66 -6.59
CA ASP A 158 -26.86 -4.00 -7.02
C ASP A 158 -25.87 -4.03 -5.83
N LEU A 159 -26.32 -3.71 -4.62
CA LEU A 159 -25.47 -3.69 -3.42
C LEU A 159 -25.45 -5.04 -2.70
N ASP A 160 -24.26 -5.61 -2.59
CA ASP A 160 -24.00 -6.77 -1.75
C ASP A 160 -23.78 -6.36 -0.30
N PHE A 161 -24.68 -6.74 0.61
CA PHE A 161 -24.53 -6.48 2.05
C PHE A 161 -24.04 -7.71 2.82
N ASN A 162 -22.97 -7.55 3.60
CA ASN A 162 -22.59 -8.48 4.65
C ASN A 162 -23.13 -8.02 6.00
N PHE A 163 -23.58 -8.98 6.80
CA PHE A 163 -23.88 -8.73 8.20
C PHE A 163 -22.59 -8.40 8.97
N GLY A 164 -22.58 -7.29 9.71
CA GLY A 164 -21.44 -6.80 10.49
C GLY A 164 -20.47 -5.87 9.76
N GLU A 165 -20.80 -5.33 8.59
CA GLU A 165 -20.07 -4.22 7.97
C GLU A 165 -20.07 -2.95 8.86
N ARG A 166 -18.88 -2.36 9.07
CA ARG A 166 -18.66 -1.33 10.11
C ARG A 166 -19.30 0.02 9.77
N TRP A 167 -19.58 0.27 8.49
CA TRP A 167 -20.21 1.50 8.03
C TRP A 167 -21.74 1.48 8.21
N ILE A 168 -22.35 0.31 8.41
CA ILE A 168 -23.80 0.20 8.63
C ILE A 168 -24.10 0.55 10.10
N PRO A 169 -25.04 1.47 10.37
CA PRO A 169 -25.40 1.83 11.74
C PRO A 169 -25.85 0.61 12.55
N THR A 170 -25.37 0.48 13.79
CA THR A 170 -25.69 -0.69 14.65
C THR A 170 -27.18 -0.84 14.93
N GLY A 171 -27.95 0.25 14.88
CA GLY A 171 -29.41 0.24 14.99
C GLY A 171 -30.09 -0.60 13.91
N VAL A 172 -29.49 -0.73 12.72
CA VAL A 172 -29.98 -1.60 11.64
C VAL A 172 -29.85 -3.07 12.02
N TYR A 173 -28.67 -3.47 12.52
CA TYR A 173 -28.45 -4.82 13.01
C TYR A 173 -29.33 -5.15 14.22
N ALA A 174 -29.50 -4.20 15.13
CA ALA A 174 -30.37 -4.33 16.29
C ALA A 174 -31.83 -4.59 15.89
N ALA A 175 -32.34 -3.85 14.89
CA ALA A 175 -33.70 -4.03 14.38
C ALA A 175 -33.91 -5.41 13.74
N TYR A 176 -32.98 -5.84 12.88
CA TYR A 176 -33.01 -7.18 12.28
C TYR A 176 -33.02 -8.28 13.35
N MET A 177 -32.08 -8.23 14.29
CA MET A 177 -31.97 -9.26 15.32
C MET A 177 -33.14 -9.25 16.30
N SER A 178 -33.73 -8.08 16.54
CA SER A 178 -34.92 -7.98 17.39
C SER A 178 -36.12 -8.70 16.77
N ARG A 179 -36.26 -8.61 15.43
CA ARG A 179 -37.27 -9.36 14.68
C ARG A 179 -36.93 -10.85 14.63
N LEU A 180 -35.67 -11.21 14.39
CA LEU A 180 -35.29 -12.62 14.30
C LEU A 180 -35.55 -13.35 15.63
N PHE A 181 -35.14 -12.75 16.76
CA PHE A 181 -35.23 -13.36 18.09
C PHE A 181 -36.52 -13.06 18.87
N ASP A 182 -37.44 -12.27 18.33
CA ASP A 182 -38.69 -11.83 18.99
C ASP A 182 -38.47 -11.19 20.38
N THR A 183 -37.42 -10.38 20.50
CA THR A 183 -37.08 -9.64 21.73
C THR A 183 -36.30 -8.38 21.39
N GLU A 184 -36.30 -7.36 22.25
CA GLU A 184 -35.48 -6.17 22.03
C GLU A 184 -33.98 -6.54 22.12
N VAL A 185 -33.25 -6.39 21.02
CA VAL A 185 -31.80 -6.58 20.93
C VAL A 185 -31.12 -5.23 20.81
N LYS A 186 -30.10 -4.99 21.64
CA LYS A 186 -29.25 -3.80 21.61
C LYS A 186 -27.86 -4.18 21.13
N ILE A 187 -27.36 -3.45 20.14
CA ILE A 187 -26.03 -3.65 19.56
C ILE A 187 -25.28 -2.32 19.60
N ALA A 188 -24.10 -2.34 20.20
CA ALA A 188 -23.15 -1.23 20.15
C ALA A 188 -21.81 -1.72 19.59
N TYR A 189 -21.09 -0.83 18.92
CA TYR A 189 -19.82 -1.11 18.27
C TYR A 189 -18.74 -0.20 18.84
N SER A 190 -17.61 -0.79 19.24
CA SER A 190 -16.41 -0.08 19.65
C SER A 190 -15.42 -0.07 18.47
N ALA A 191 -15.21 1.11 17.87
CA ALA A 191 -14.33 1.27 16.72
C ALA A 191 -12.84 1.07 17.04
N SER A 192 -12.41 1.38 18.26
CA SER A 192 -11.03 1.18 18.73
C SER A 192 -10.69 -0.30 18.91
N MET A 193 -11.67 -1.11 19.32
CA MET A 193 -11.52 -2.56 19.48
C MET A 193 -11.86 -3.35 18.22
N ASP A 194 -12.61 -2.77 17.29
CA ASP A 194 -13.37 -3.50 16.27
C ASP A 194 -14.28 -4.58 16.91
N GLU A 195 -14.99 -4.24 17.99
CA GLU A 195 -15.76 -5.20 18.80
C GLU A 195 -17.24 -4.81 18.90
N PHE A 196 -18.13 -5.80 18.71
CA PHE A 196 -19.56 -5.63 18.97
C PHE A 196 -19.94 -6.13 20.37
N SER A 197 -20.67 -5.29 21.10
CA SER A 197 -21.37 -5.68 22.33
C SER A 197 -22.85 -5.90 22.01
N VAL A 198 -23.39 -7.01 22.49
CA VAL A 198 -24.79 -7.40 22.26
C VAL A 198 -25.50 -7.66 23.57
N ALA A 199 -26.73 -7.18 23.68
CA ALA A 199 -27.62 -7.42 24.82
C ALA A 199 -29.05 -7.67 24.33
N CYS A 200 -29.83 -8.43 25.09
CA CYS A 200 -31.24 -8.67 24.82
C CYS A 200 -32.07 -8.35 26.05
N GLY A 201 -33.31 -7.89 25.87
CA GLY A 201 -34.24 -7.60 26.97
C GLY A 201 -34.56 -8.85 27.80
N TYR A 202 -34.90 -9.95 27.13
CA TYR A 202 -35.09 -11.27 27.75
C TYR A 202 -34.74 -12.38 26.76
N ARG A 203 -34.45 -13.58 27.26
CA ARG A 203 -34.11 -14.73 26.42
C ARG A 203 -35.38 -15.47 25.98
N THR A 204 -35.60 -15.56 24.67
CA THR A 204 -36.70 -16.31 24.03
C THR A 204 -36.29 -17.75 23.70
N MET A 205 -37.26 -18.61 23.40
CA MET A 205 -37.00 -19.99 22.91
C MET A 205 -36.16 -19.99 21.63
N LYS A 206 -36.29 -18.96 20.78
CA LYS A 206 -35.41 -18.81 19.62
C LYS A 206 -33.94 -18.71 20.02
N ILE A 207 -33.64 -17.92 21.06
CA ILE A 207 -32.28 -17.76 21.59
C ILE A 207 -31.81 -19.02 22.33
N THR A 208 -32.65 -19.59 23.19
CA THR A 208 -32.25 -20.66 24.14
C THR A 208 -32.34 -22.06 23.59
N ASP A 209 -33.11 -22.29 22.54
CA ASP A 209 -33.40 -23.63 22.01
C ASP A 209 -33.13 -23.71 20.50
N GLU A 210 -33.70 -22.81 19.68
CA GLU A 210 -33.59 -22.88 18.21
C GLU A 210 -32.18 -22.57 17.69
N PHE A 211 -31.56 -21.51 18.21
CA PHE A 211 -30.17 -21.11 17.91
C PHE A 211 -29.19 -21.63 18.98
N LEU A 212 -29.57 -22.66 19.75
CA LEU A 212 -28.68 -23.28 20.72
C LEU A 212 -27.84 -24.37 20.05
N VAL A 213 -26.53 -24.26 20.19
CA VAL A 213 -25.60 -25.35 19.87
C VAL A 213 -25.01 -25.90 21.16
N LYS A 214 -25.31 -27.17 21.43
CA LYS A 214 -24.78 -27.88 22.60
C LYS A 214 -23.34 -28.30 22.32
N GLY A 215 -22.40 -27.81 23.12
CA GLY A 215 -21.00 -28.21 23.06
C GLY A 215 -20.61 -29.04 24.26
N TYR A 216 -19.55 -29.84 24.13
CA TYR A 216 -19.10 -30.74 25.18
C TYR A 216 -18.77 -30.02 26.50
N TYR A 217 -18.04 -28.90 26.43
CA TYR A 217 -17.64 -28.11 27.61
C TYR A 217 -18.55 -26.91 27.90
N ARG A 218 -19.28 -26.43 26.88
CA ARG A 218 -20.10 -25.22 26.96
C ARG A 218 -21.14 -25.22 25.83
N ASN A 219 -22.33 -24.69 26.12
CA ASN A 219 -23.36 -24.41 25.11
C ASN A 219 -23.25 -22.98 24.58
N TYR A 220 -23.58 -22.80 23.31
CA TYR A 220 -23.59 -21.52 22.61
C TYR A 220 -25.03 -21.18 22.23
N ASP A 221 -25.64 -20.22 22.95
CA ASP A 221 -26.99 -19.73 22.66
C ASP A 221 -27.00 -18.72 21.49
N GLY A 222 -28.19 -18.32 21.03
CA GLY A 222 -28.34 -17.39 19.91
C GLY A 222 -27.60 -16.06 20.07
N MET A 223 -27.41 -15.56 21.30
CA MET A 223 -26.64 -14.32 21.54
C MET A 223 -25.13 -14.54 21.38
N HIS A 224 -24.63 -15.73 21.71
CA HIS A 224 -23.24 -16.09 21.42
C HIS A 224 -23.02 -16.20 19.91
N LEU A 225 -23.95 -16.84 19.20
CA LEU A 225 -23.87 -16.99 17.74
C LEU A 225 -24.02 -15.65 17.02
N LEU A 226 -24.88 -14.75 17.50
CA LEU A 226 -24.98 -13.38 16.98
C LEU A 226 -23.64 -12.65 17.02
N LYS A 227 -22.91 -12.73 18.14
CA LYS A 227 -21.59 -12.09 18.25
C LYS A 227 -20.62 -12.66 17.21
N HIS A 228 -20.63 -13.98 17.02
CA HIS A 228 -19.84 -14.64 15.99
C HIS A 228 -20.27 -14.24 14.57
N ALA A 229 -21.57 -14.10 14.32
CA ALA A 229 -22.13 -13.68 13.05
C ALA A 229 -21.72 -12.24 12.67
N LEU A 230 -21.77 -11.29 13.61
CA LEU A 230 -21.32 -9.90 13.39
C LEU A 230 -19.83 -9.82 13.02
N HIS A 231 -19.01 -10.70 13.61
CA HIS A 231 -17.57 -10.76 13.32
C HIS A 231 -17.21 -11.69 12.17
N ASN A 232 -18.18 -12.38 11.55
CA ASN A 232 -17.94 -13.43 10.57
C ASN A 232 -16.92 -14.48 11.06
N THR A 233 -17.09 -14.96 12.29
CA THR A 233 -16.24 -15.97 12.94
C THR A 233 -17.07 -17.17 13.37
N CYS A 234 -16.43 -18.26 13.76
CA CYS A 234 -17.08 -19.44 14.32
C CYS A 234 -16.55 -19.71 15.74
N PRO A 235 -17.39 -20.17 16.69
CA PRO A 235 -16.91 -20.61 17.99
C PRO A 235 -15.93 -21.79 17.87
N ASP A 236 -14.89 -21.77 18.71
CA ASP A 236 -13.99 -22.92 18.83
C ASP A 236 -14.55 -23.95 19.80
N MET A 237 -15.12 -25.03 19.25
CA MET A 237 -15.70 -26.11 20.04
C MET A 237 -14.75 -27.30 20.10
N MET A 238 -14.48 -27.75 21.32
CA MET A 238 -13.65 -28.92 21.63
C MET A 238 -14.51 -29.99 22.31
N LYS A 239 -14.15 -31.25 22.11
CA LYS A 239 -14.70 -32.41 22.83
C LYS A 239 -13.57 -33.24 23.44
N SER A 240 -13.88 -33.94 24.53
CA SER A 240 -12.98 -34.94 25.10
C SER A 240 -13.13 -36.26 24.34
N ILE A 241 -12.00 -36.88 23.97
CA ILE A 241 -11.97 -38.26 23.44
C ILE A 241 -11.39 -39.27 24.43
N GLY A 242 -11.14 -38.85 25.68
CA GLY A 242 -10.50 -39.65 26.70
C GLY A 242 -9.61 -38.80 27.60
N LYS A 243 -8.87 -39.45 28.49
CA LYS A 243 -7.89 -38.81 29.37
C LYS A 243 -6.47 -39.22 29.00
N ASP A 244 -5.53 -38.29 29.12
CA ASP A 244 -4.10 -38.56 28.98
C ASP A 244 -3.57 -39.35 30.20
N GLU A 245 -2.30 -39.74 30.13
CA GLU A 245 -1.62 -40.50 31.20
C GLU A 245 -1.56 -39.74 32.54
N HIS A 246 -1.80 -38.43 32.53
CA HIS A 246 -1.87 -37.56 33.71
C HIS A 246 -3.31 -37.27 34.16
N GLY A 247 -4.32 -37.88 33.54
CA GLY A 247 -5.72 -37.73 33.89
C GLY A 247 -6.41 -36.47 33.34
N ASN A 248 -5.75 -35.70 32.46
CA ASN A 248 -6.34 -34.53 31.80
C ASN A 248 -7.10 -34.95 30.53
N ASP A 249 -8.18 -34.23 30.20
CA ASP A 249 -8.92 -34.50 28.97
C ASP A 249 -8.06 -34.30 27.72
N ILE A 250 -8.04 -35.30 26.85
CA ILE A 250 -7.51 -35.20 25.49
C ILE A 250 -8.53 -34.44 24.67
N LYS A 251 -8.25 -33.15 24.46
CA LYS A 251 -9.12 -32.23 23.73
C LYS A 251 -8.89 -32.34 22.23
N VAL A 252 -9.93 -32.69 21.50
CA VAL A 252 -9.96 -32.63 20.03
C VAL A 252 -11.10 -31.72 19.55
N ARG A 253 -10.98 -31.18 18.34
CA ARG A 253 -12.04 -30.33 17.79
C ARG A 253 -13.33 -31.12 17.59
N ASP A 254 -14.43 -30.47 17.94
CA ASP A 254 -15.76 -31.00 17.70
C ASP A 254 -16.28 -30.51 16.34
N SER A 255 -15.89 -31.22 15.27
CA SER A 255 -16.24 -30.83 13.90
C SER A 255 -17.75 -30.73 13.68
N GLU A 256 -18.55 -31.61 14.31
CA GLU A 256 -20.01 -31.60 14.18
C GLU A 256 -20.62 -30.37 14.86
N GLY A 257 -20.22 -30.09 16.11
CA GLY A 257 -20.67 -28.89 16.82
C GLY A 257 -20.31 -27.59 16.08
N ILE A 258 -19.09 -27.51 15.53
CA ILE A 258 -18.63 -26.37 14.72
C ILE A 258 -19.47 -26.21 13.45
N GLN A 259 -19.80 -27.30 12.76
CA GLN A 259 -20.64 -27.27 11.57
C GLN A 259 -22.06 -26.79 11.88
N LEU A 260 -22.66 -27.27 12.98
CA LEU A 260 -23.96 -26.80 13.44
C LEU A 260 -23.95 -25.31 13.81
N ALA A 261 -22.91 -24.85 14.51
CA ALA A 261 -22.74 -23.43 14.82
C ALA A 261 -22.59 -22.57 13.55
N ASN A 262 -21.80 -23.02 12.58
CA ASN A 262 -21.66 -22.33 11.31
C ASN A 262 -22.98 -22.26 10.55
N ALA A 263 -23.75 -23.35 10.46
CA ALA A 263 -25.05 -23.34 9.80
C ALA A 263 -26.00 -22.30 10.41
N LYS A 264 -26.03 -22.21 11.75
CA LYS A 264 -26.83 -21.20 12.46
C LYS A 264 -26.31 -19.77 12.32
N ILE A 265 -25.00 -19.59 12.23
CA ILE A 265 -24.40 -18.28 11.95
C ILE A 265 -24.73 -17.85 10.52
N ASP A 266 -24.65 -18.75 9.54
CA ASP A 266 -25.00 -18.48 8.15
C ASP A 266 -26.49 -18.16 8.00
N GLU A 267 -27.37 -18.82 8.77
CA GLU A 267 -28.80 -18.48 8.86
C GLU A 267 -29.01 -17.02 9.28
N ILE A 268 -28.33 -16.55 10.34
CA ILE A 268 -28.37 -15.14 10.78
C ILE A 268 -27.80 -14.20 9.71
N ARG A 269 -26.69 -14.57 9.08
CA ARG A 269 -26.00 -13.69 8.11
C ARG A 269 -26.78 -13.54 6.82
N ASN A 270 -27.35 -14.63 6.29
CA ASN A 270 -28.10 -14.62 5.04
C ASN A 270 -29.48 -13.98 5.21
N GLY A 271 -30.17 -14.24 6.33
CA GLY A 271 -31.46 -13.62 6.61
C GLY A 271 -31.40 -12.09 6.78
N PHE A 272 -30.22 -11.52 7.03
CA PHE A 272 -30.04 -10.07 7.07
C PHE A 272 -30.31 -9.42 5.71
N SER A 273 -29.81 -10.01 4.62
CA SER A 273 -30.00 -9.48 3.27
C SER A 273 -31.46 -9.56 2.85
N GLU A 274 -32.13 -10.68 3.13
CA GLU A 274 -33.58 -10.83 2.90
C GLU A 274 -34.38 -9.79 3.70
N TRP A 275 -34.04 -9.58 4.97
CA TRP A 275 -34.70 -8.57 5.80
C TRP A 275 -34.51 -7.16 5.27
N LEU A 276 -33.32 -6.84 4.73
CA LEU A 276 -33.03 -5.55 4.11
C LEU A 276 -33.91 -5.31 2.87
N GLU A 277 -34.19 -6.33 2.07
CA GLU A 277 -35.07 -6.25 0.90
C GLU A 277 -36.53 -5.95 1.25
N GLU A 278 -36.99 -6.37 2.43
CA GLU A 278 -38.34 -6.10 2.91
C GLU A 278 -38.54 -4.68 3.47
N GLN A 279 -37.46 -3.89 3.61
CA GLN A 279 -37.54 -2.55 4.20
C GLN A 279 -38.18 -1.52 3.26
N SER A 280 -38.63 -0.40 3.84
CA SER A 280 -39.27 0.67 3.08
C SER A 280 -38.32 1.30 2.04
N PRO A 281 -38.85 1.85 0.94
CA PRO A 281 -38.04 2.56 -0.05
C PRO A 281 -37.17 3.68 0.54
N GLN A 282 -37.68 4.41 1.55
CA GLN A 282 -36.93 5.47 2.22
C GLN A 282 -35.75 4.94 3.04
N PHE A 283 -35.91 3.76 3.65
CA PHE A 283 -34.82 3.09 4.36
C PHE A 283 -33.72 2.67 3.37
N LYS A 284 -34.10 2.01 2.28
CA LYS A 284 -33.20 1.58 1.22
C LYS A 284 -32.43 2.77 0.64
N GLU A 285 -33.15 3.85 0.31
CA GLU A 285 -32.56 5.06 -0.25
C GLU A 285 -31.51 5.71 0.67
N ARG A 286 -31.78 5.76 1.97
CA ARG A 286 -30.81 6.26 2.96
C ARG A 286 -29.56 5.39 3.00
N LEU A 287 -29.72 4.07 3.02
CA LEU A 287 -28.59 3.14 3.09
C LEU A 287 -27.75 3.19 1.81
N THR A 288 -28.39 3.24 0.65
CA THR A 288 -27.75 3.41 -0.66
C THR A 288 -27.00 4.74 -0.75
N THR A 289 -27.58 5.83 -0.25
CA THR A 289 -26.91 7.15 -0.22
C THR A 289 -25.66 7.11 0.66
N MET A 290 -25.75 6.50 1.85
CA MET A 290 -24.59 6.33 2.74
C MET A 290 -23.48 5.53 2.06
N TYR A 291 -23.83 4.42 1.39
CA TYR A 291 -22.86 3.58 0.70
C TYR A 291 -22.17 4.33 -0.44
N ASN A 292 -22.94 4.99 -1.32
CA ASN A 292 -22.37 5.69 -2.47
C ASN A 292 -21.45 6.85 -2.04
N ARG A 293 -21.85 7.65 -1.04
CA ARG A 293 -21.00 8.72 -0.49
C ARG A 293 -19.71 8.21 0.14
N LYS A 294 -19.73 7.01 0.71
CA LYS A 294 -18.57 6.44 1.40
C LYS A 294 -17.63 5.71 0.44
N PHE A 295 -18.16 4.93 -0.52
CA PHE A 295 -17.36 4.04 -1.37
C PHE A 295 -17.43 4.40 -2.87
N ASN A 296 -18.62 4.69 -3.41
CA ASN A 296 -18.80 5.03 -4.83
C ASN A 296 -18.74 6.55 -5.06
N CYS A 297 -17.62 7.15 -4.69
CA CYS A 297 -17.39 8.60 -4.77
C CYS A 297 -16.12 8.96 -5.54
N PHE A 298 -15.39 7.95 -6.01
CA PHE A 298 -14.09 8.12 -6.65
C PHE A 298 -14.17 8.06 -8.16
N VAL A 299 -13.62 9.09 -8.80
CA VAL A 299 -13.48 9.14 -10.26
C VAL A 299 -12.03 8.88 -10.61
N ARG A 300 -11.82 7.96 -11.56
CA ARG A 300 -10.48 7.60 -12.03
C ARG A 300 -9.87 8.78 -12.81
N PRO A 301 -8.71 9.30 -12.38
CA PRO A 301 -7.95 10.24 -13.18
C PRO A 301 -7.48 9.57 -14.48
N LYS A 302 -7.67 10.28 -15.61
CA LYS A 302 -7.03 9.89 -16.87
C LYS A 302 -5.67 10.58 -16.94
N TYR A 303 -4.61 9.82 -16.74
CA TYR A 303 -3.26 10.35 -16.84
C TYR A 303 -2.79 10.27 -18.29
N ASP A 304 -2.88 11.40 -18.99
CA ASP A 304 -2.25 11.58 -20.31
C ASP A 304 -0.94 12.36 -20.14
N GLY A 305 0.17 11.64 -20.29
CA GLY A 305 1.51 12.20 -20.15
C GLY A 305 2.10 12.81 -21.41
N SER A 306 1.36 12.86 -22.53
CA SER A 306 1.89 13.23 -23.87
C SER A 306 2.44 14.65 -23.96
N HIS A 307 1.90 15.56 -23.16
CA HIS A 307 2.34 16.96 -23.08
C HIS A 307 3.67 17.15 -22.34
N GLN A 308 4.17 16.10 -21.67
CA GLN A 308 5.37 16.22 -20.85
C GLN A 308 6.60 16.37 -21.70
N THR A 309 7.36 17.41 -21.41
CA THR A 309 8.77 17.48 -21.78
C THR A 309 9.58 17.00 -20.59
N PHE A 310 10.66 16.28 -20.86
CA PHE A 310 11.65 15.91 -19.85
C PHE A 310 12.92 16.71 -20.11
N PRO A 311 13.02 17.96 -19.60
CA PRO A 311 14.23 18.75 -19.72
C PRO A 311 15.46 17.96 -19.27
N ASP A 312 16.58 18.18 -19.94
CA ASP A 312 17.87 17.53 -19.66
C ASP A 312 17.93 16.00 -19.86
N LEU A 313 16.84 15.36 -20.29
CA LEU A 313 16.83 13.92 -20.59
C LEU A 313 17.72 13.60 -21.80
N ASN A 314 18.81 12.87 -21.54
CA ASN A 314 19.79 12.50 -22.54
C ASN A 314 19.43 11.19 -23.26
N LEU A 315 18.56 11.28 -24.26
CA LEU A 315 18.20 10.13 -25.11
C LEU A 315 19.40 9.55 -25.87
N LYS A 316 20.43 10.34 -26.19
CA LYS A 316 21.66 9.83 -26.84
C LYS A 316 22.46 8.93 -25.89
N GLY A 317 22.58 9.32 -24.62
CA GLY A 317 23.20 8.49 -23.59
C GLY A 317 22.44 7.18 -23.37
N LEU A 318 21.11 7.28 -23.33
CA LEU A 318 20.21 6.14 -23.20
C LEU A 318 20.18 5.22 -24.43
N ALA A 319 20.48 5.73 -25.64
CA ALA A 319 20.55 4.91 -26.86
C ALA A 319 21.60 3.80 -26.77
N SER A 320 22.70 4.02 -26.03
CA SER A 320 23.71 2.98 -25.74
C SER A 320 23.14 1.79 -24.93
N ARG A 321 21.99 1.98 -24.28
CA ARG A 321 21.24 0.98 -23.51
C ARG A 321 19.98 0.50 -24.25
N GLY A 322 19.85 0.81 -25.55
CA GLY A 322 18.73 0.39 -26.39
C GLY A 322 17.47 1.27 -26.27
N ILE A 323 17.51 2.36 -25.52
CA ILE A 323 16.35 3.25 -25.30
C ILE A 323 16.45 4.43 -26.27
N ARG A 324 15.51 4.51 -27.22
CA ARG A 324 15.49 5.56 -28.26
C ARG A 324 14.53 6.71 -27.96
N SER A 325 13.48 6.41 -27.20
CA SER A 325 12.45 7.35 -26.79
C SER A 325 11.83 6.87 -25.48
N VAL A 326 11.16 7.78 -24.77
CA VAL A 326 10.28 7.42 -23.66
C VAL A 326 8.94 6.98 -24.25
N TYR A 327 8.41 5.84 -23.81
CA TYR A 327 7.14 5.35 -24.32
C TYR A 327 5.95 6.12 -23.73
N PRO A 328 4.81 6.22 -24.45
CA PRO A 328 3.60 6.87 -23.93
C PRO A 328 3.18 6.33 -22.56
N SER A 329 3.20 5.00 -22.38
CA SER A 329 2.88 4.36 -21.10
C SER A 329 3.80 4.77 -19.95
N GLN A 330 5.07 5.06 -20.25
CA GLN A 330 6.03 5.56 -19.26
C GLN A 330 5.75 7.02 -18.93
N MET A 331 5.39 7.83 -19.93
CA MET A 331 4.97 9.21 -19.73
C MET A 331 3.73 9.30 -18.85
N ASP A 332 2.69 8.52 -19.14
CA ASP A 332 1.45 8.47 -18.36
C ASP A 332 1.73 8.11 -16.89
N CYS A 333 2.58 7.10 -16.66
CA CYS A 333 2.95 6.69 -15.32
C CYS A 333 3.74 7.79 -14.58
N VAL A 334 4.72 8.42 -15.22
CA VAL A 334 5.46 9.56 -14.64
C VAL A 334 4.50 10.71 -14.31
N TRP A 335 3.51 10.97 -15.18
CA TRP A 335 2.52 12.01 -14.95
C TRP A 335 1.66 11.73 -13.72
N MET A 336 1.17 10.50 -13.59
CA MET A 336 0.42 10.04 -12.42
C MET A 336 1.22 10.23 -11.14
N LEU A 337 2.47 9.77 -11.11
CA LEU A 337 3.33 9.88 -9.93
C LEU A 337 3.57 11.33 -9.51
N LYS A 338 3.74 12.25 -10.46
CA LYS A 338 3.89 13.69 -10.19
C LYS A 338 2.62 14.31 -9.63
N GLN A 339 1.46 14.04 -10.25
CA GLN A 339 0.20 14.61 -9.80
C GLN A 339 -0.19 14.14 -8.40
N ASN A 340 -0.03 12.84 -8.15
CA ASN A 340 -0.44 12.21 -6.91
C ASN A 340 0.56 12.43 -5.78
N GLY A 341 1.82 12.73 -6.10
CA GLY A 341 2.92 12.73 -5.12
C GLY A 341 3.30 11.32 -4.68
N GLY A 342 3.26 10.36 -5.61
CA GLY A 342 3.49 8.94 -5.37
C GLY A 342 2.42 8.04 -5.97
N GLY A 343 2.45 6.75 -5.63
CA GLY A 343 1.50 5.77 -6.14
C GLY A 343 2.14 4.40 -6.38
N ILE A 344 1.54 3.63 -7.27
CA ILE A 344 1.92 2.26 -7.62
C ILE A 344 2.11 2.19 -9.13
N CYS A 345 3.32 1.84 -9.54
CA CYS A 345 3.63 1.43 -10.91
C CYS A 345 3.52 -0.10 -10.97
N ASP A 346 2.32 -0.57 -11.31
CA ASP A 346 1.98 -2.00 -11.42
C ASP A 346 2.16 -2.47 -12.87
N HIS A 347 3.40 -2.37 -13.34
CA HIS A 347 3.75 -2.75 -14.70
C HIS A 347 4.49 -4.07 -14.73
N GLU A 348 4.22 -4.91 -15.72
CA GLU A 348 4.96 -6.16 -15.91
C GLU A 348 6.50 -5.96 -16.03
N VAL A 349 7.26 -7.04 -15.82
CA VAL A 349 8.72 -7.02 -16.00
C VAL A 349 9.07 -6.58 -17.42
N GLY A 350 10.07 -5.73 -17.63
CA GLY A 350 10.51 -5.33 -18.97
C GLY A 350 9.76 -4.17 -19.62
N THR A 351 8.76 -3.56 -18.96
CA THR A 351 8.08 -2.34 -19.45
C THR A 351 8.87 -1.04 -19.24
N GLY A 352 10.05 -1.12 -18.61
CA GLY A 352 10.92 0.04 -18.36
C GLY A 352 10.69 0.78 -17.04
N LYS A 353 10.23 0.08 -15.99
CA LYS A 353 10.07 0.63 -14.61
C LYS A 353 11.30 1.39 -14.10
N THR A 354 12.52 0.91 -14.41
CA THR A 354 13.77 1.58 -14.05
C THR A 354 13.91 2.98 -14.67
N LEU A 355 13.45 3.17 -15.91
CA LEU A 355 13.45 4.48 -16.54
C LEU A 355 12.38 5.38 -15.92
N ILE A 356 11.18 4.83 -15.66
CA ILE A 356 10.08 5.54 -14.98
C ILE A 356 10.55 6.10 -13.64
N MET A 357 11.19 5.28 -12.78
CA MET A 357 11.65 5.76 -11.46
C MET A 357 12.71 6.87 -11.58
N CYS A 358 13.63 6.79 -12.56
CA CYS A 358 14.68 7.79 -12.72
C CYS A 358 14.10 9.12 -13.20
N ILE A 359 13.24 9.08 -14.22
CA ILE A 359 12.55 10.26 -14.76
C ILE A 359 11.64 10.87 -13.71
N ALA A 360 10.79 10.07 -13.04
CA ALA A 360 9.89 10.58 -12.01
C ALA A 360 10.64 11.23 -10.85
N ALA A 361 11.71 10.60 -10.33
CA ALA A 361 12.51 11.19 -9.26
C ALA A 361 13.14 12.53 -9.68
N HIS A 362 13.70 12.60 -10.89
CA HIS A 362 14.33 13.82 -11.40
C HIS A 362 13.30 14.95 -11.60
N GLU A 363 12.17 14.63 -12.23
CA GLU A 363 11.13 15.60 -12.52
C GLU A 363 10.42 16.10 -11.25
N MET A 364 10.18 15.22 -10.27
CA MET A 364 9.64 15.64 -8.97
C MET A 364 10.60 16.60 -8.25
N LYS A 365 11.91 16.38 -8.36
CA LYS A 365 12.93 17.31 -7.83
C LYS A 365 12.92 18.64 -8.57
N ARG A 366 12.98 18.61 -9.91
CA ARG A 366 12.99 19.80 -10.77
C ARG A 366 11.77 20.70 -10.56
N LEU A 367 10.60 20.09 -10.37
CA LEU A 367 9.33 20.79 -10.16
C LEU A 367 9.06 21.15 -8.69
N ASN A 368 10.01 20.91 -7.78
CA ASN A 368 9.84 21.11 -6.33
C ASN A 368 8.65 20.33 -5.71
N LEU A 369 8.26 19.22 -6.32
CA LEU A 369 7.27 18.27 -5.77
C LEU A 369 7.91 17.38 -4.70
N ALA A 370 9.22 17.11 -4.83
CA ALA A 370 10.06 16.47 -3.82
C ALA A 370 11.39 17.23 -3.72
N HIS A 371 11.93 17.41 -2.53
CA HIS A 371 13.21 18.08 -2.33
C HIS A 371 14.38 17.10 -2.32
N LYS A 372 14.23 15.88 -1.80
CA LYS A 372 15.33 14.90 -1.77
C LYS A 372 14.78 13.50 -1.93
N PRO A 373 14.50 13.05 -3.17
CA PRO A 373 13.96 11.73 -3.42
C PRO A 373 15.03 10.65 -3.18
N MET A 374 14.58 9.49 -2.71
CA MET A 374 15.39 8.29 -2.54
C MET A 374 14.86 7.17 -3.43
N ILE A 375 15.74 6.44 -4.12
CA ILE A 375 15.40 5.18 -4.79
C ILE A 375 16.05 4.04 -4.03
N ILE A 376 15.24 3.04 -3.68
CA ILE A 376 15.72 1.78 -3.12
C ILE A 376 15.39 0.61 -4.02
N GLY A 377 16.28 -0.38 -4.07
CA GLY A 377 16.05 -1.59 -4.86
C GLY A 377 16.82 -2.80 -4.36
N LEU A 378 16.76 -3.90 -5.11
CA LEU A 378 17.56 -5.08 -4.82
C LEU A 378 19.05 -4.78 -4.97
N LYS A 379 19.88 -5.40 -4.13
CA LYS A 379 21.34 -5.23 -4.14
C LYS A 379 21.96 -5.47 -5.53
N ALA A 380 21.41 -6.39 -6.31
CA ALA A 380 21.86 -6.67 -7.67
C ALA A 380 21.49 -5.57 -8.68
N ASN A 381 20.42 -4.81 -8.42
CA ASN A 381 19.82 -3.86 -9.37
C ASN A 381 20.29 -2.41 -9.13
N VAL A 382 20.69 -2.05 -7.90
CA VAL A 382 20.98 -0.64 -7.54
C VAL A 382 22.09 0.00 -8.35
N ALA A 383 23.11 -0.76 -8.74
CA ALA A 383 24.17 -0.27 -9.62
C ALA A 383 23.64 0.04 -11.04
N GLU A 384 22.72 -0.79 -11.54
CA GLU A 384 22.09 -0.59 -12.83
C GLU A 384 21.12 0.60 -12.82
N ILE A 385 20.37 0.78 -11.72
CA ILE A 385 19.52 1.95 -11.49
C ILE A 385 20.38 3.22 -11.52
N ALA A 386 21.47 3.27 -10.75
CA ALA A 386 22.37 4.43 -10.73
C ALA A 386 22.99 4.71 -12.11
N ALA A 387 23.43 3.68 -12.83
CA ALA A 387 23.97 3.83 -14.18
C ALA A 387 22.91 4.33 -15.18
N THR A 388 21.67 3.87 -15.06
CA THR A 388 20.55 4.31 -15.90
C THR A 388 20.18 5.76 -15.59
N TYR A 389 20.15 6.14 -14.31
CA TYR A 389 19.91 7.52 -13.89
C TYR A 389 20.99 8.45 -14.45
N GLN A 390 22.28 8.12 -14.28
CA GLN A 390 23.39 8.93 -14.79
C GLN A 390 23.37 9.02 -16.34
N ALA A 391 22.96 7.96 -17.03
CA ALA A 391 22.81 7.98 -18.48
C ALA A 391 21.64 8.86 -18.93
N ALA A 392 20.52 8.81 -18.19
CA ALA A 392 19.33 9.62 -18.43
C ALA A 392 19.58 11.11 -18.15
N TYR A 393 20.27 11.42 -17.04
CA TYR A 393 20.54 12.78 -16.57
C TYR A 393 22.01 12.92 -16.15
N PRO A 394 22.93 13.17 -17.10
CA PRO A 394 24.38 13.18 -16.82
C PRO A 394 24.84 14.23 -15.81
N ASN A 395 24.06 15.31 -15.64
CA ASN A 395 24.38 16.39 -14.72
C ASN A 395 23.69 16.24 -13.35
N ALA A 396 22.84 15.23 -13.17
CA ALA A 396 22.19 15.01 -11.90
C ALA A 396 23.23 14.60 -10.84
N ARG A 397 23.18 15.28 -9.69
CA ARG A 397 24.00 14.98 -8.53
C ARG A 397 23.37 13.82 -7.75
N ILE A 398 23.65 12.60 -8.21
CA ILE A 398 23.19 11.38 -7.53
C ILE A 398 24.19 10.91 -6.47
N LEU A 399 23.67 10.41 -5.35
CA LEU A 399 24.48 9.72 -4.33
C LEU A 399 24.15 8.24 -4.36
N TYR A 400 25.08 7.42 -4.85
CA TYR A 400 24.96 5.96 -4.86
C TYR A 400 25.75 5.33 -3.70
N ALA A 401 25.09 4.50 -2.90
CA ALA A 401 25.69 3.81 -1.76
C ALA A 401 26.44 2.53 -2.18
N SER A 402 27.77 2.51 -2.06
CA SER A 402 28.55 1.27 -2.22
C SER A 402 28.51 0.41 -0.95
N GLU A 403 28.95 -0.85 -1.03
CA GLU A 403 29.08 -1.71 0.16
C GLU A 403 30.06 -1.12 1.20
N LYS A 404 31.13 -0.46 0.74
CA LYS A 404 32.17 0.10 1.61
C LYS A 404 31.67 1.25 2.49
N ASP A 405 30.67 1.98 1.98
CA ASP A 405 30.05 3.13 2.68
C ASP A 405 29.23 2.69 3.90
N PHE A 406 28.79 1.43 3.93
CA PHE A 406 27.97 0.87 5.01
C PHE A 406 28.75 -0.01 6.01
N SER A 407 30.08 0.07 6.00
CA SER A 407 30.89 -0.36 7.15
C SER A 407 30.58 0.53 8.37
N THR A 408 30.73 -0.02 9.59
CA THR A 408 30.33 0.67 10.82
C THR A 408 30.96 2.07 10.96
N ALA A 409 32.22 2.23 10.55
CA ALA A 409 32.93 3.50 10.61
C ALA A 409 32.47 4.52 9.55
N ASN A 410 32.16 4.06 8.32
CA ASN A 410 31.83 4.96 7.21
C ASN A 410 30.35 5.35 7.16
N ARG A 411 29.46 4.55 7.76
CA ARG A 411 28.01 4.76 7.71
C ARG A 411 27.60 6.11 8.29
N VAL A 412 28.19 6.53 9.41
CA VAL A 412 27.90 7.83 10.04
C VAL A 412 28.27 8.98 9.11
N ARG A 413 29.43 8.89 8.45
CA ARG A 413 29.85 9.87 7.44
C ARG A 413 28.89 9.90 6.25
N PHE A 414 28.47 8.73 5.76
CA PHE A 414 27.53 8.63 4.63
C PHE A 414 26.17 9.27 4.97
N PHE A 415 25.63 9.01 6.16
CA PHE A 415 24.37 9.62 6.60
C PHE A 415 24.46 11.14 6.80
N ASN A 416 25.54 11.63 7.40
CA ASN A 416 25.81 13.06 7.48
C ASN A 416 25.97 13.69 6.09
N ASN A 417 26.55 12.97 5.14
CA ASN A 417 26.68 13.42 3.77
C ASN A 417 25.31 13.61 3.11
N ILE A 418 24.38 12.66 3.28
CA ILE A 418 22.99 12.82 2.83
C ILE A 418 22.33 14.06 3.45
N LYS A 419 22.43 14.21 4.78
CA LYS A 419 21.82 15.32 5.52
C LYS A 419 22.32 16.69 5.04
N ASN A 420 23.64 16.86 4.96
CA ASN A 420 24.28 18.16 4.78
C ASN A 420 24.38 18.63 3.33
N ASN A 421 24.02 17.78 2.36
CA ASN A 421 24.12 18.10 0.94
C ASN A 421 22.76 18.03 0.24
N ASP A 422 22.60 18.87 -0.76
CA ASP A 422 21.50 18.80 -1.71
C ASP A 422 21.84 17.83 -2.83
N TYR A 423 21.19 16.67 -2.84
CA TYR A 423 21.33 15.62 -3.84
C TYR A 423 20.03 15.53 -4.64
N ASP A 424 20.15 15.36 -5.95
CA ASP A 424 18.98 15.19 -6.82
C ASP A 424 18.30 13.84 -6.57
N CYS A 425 19.08 12.82 -6.21
CA CYS A 425 18.56 11.53 -5.79
C CYS A 425 19.58 10.75 -4.93
N VAL A 426 19.11 10.03 -3.92
CA VAL A 426 19.90 9.06 -3.16
C VAL A 426 19.51 7.64 -3.56
N ILE A 427 20.47 6.80 -3.93
CA ILE A 427 20.23 5.44 -4.42
C ILE A 427 20.93 4.42 -3.50
N MET A 428 20.18 3.44 -3.00
CA MET A 428 20.73 2.39 -2.13
C MET A 428 19.91 1.08 -2.18
N SER A 429 20.44 0.01 -1.59
CA SER A 429 19.75 -1.27 -1.52
C SER A 429 18.73 -1.33 -0.38
N HIS A 430 17.78 -2.27 -0.47
CA HIS A 430 16.84 -2.58 0.61
C HIS A 430 17.55 -2.87 1.95
N ASP A 431 18.68 -3.57 1.91
CA ASP A 431 19.43 -3.93 3.11
C ASP A 431 20.15 -2.71 3.71
N GLN A 432 20.65 -1.81 2.86
CA GLN A 432 21.24 -0.54 3.29
C GLN A 432 20.19 0.38 3.91
N PHE A 433 19.01 0.49 3.28
CA PHE A 433 17.86 1.22 3.84
C PHE A 433 17.44 0.66 5.20
N GLY A 434 17.45 -0.66 5.36
CA GLY A 434 17.19 -1.33 6.64
C GLY A 434 18.13 -0.94 7.79
N LYS A 435 19.30 -0.35 7.48
CA LYS A 435 20.30 0.12 8.45
C LYS A 435 20.16 1.61 8.79
N ILE A 436 19.25 2.34 8.15
CA ILE A 436 18.97 3.75 8.46
C ILE A 436 18.15 3.81 9.77
N PRO A 437 18.62 4.53 10.80
CA PRO A 437 17.82 4.78 11.99
C PRO A 437 16.55 5.56 11.66
N GLN A 438 15.42 5.16 12.23
CA GLN A 438 14.19 5.94 12.17
C GLN A 438 14.15 6.93 13.34
N SER A 439 13.40 8.03 13.20
CA SER A 439 13.21 9.00 14.29
C SER A 439 12.58 8.29 15.51
N PRO A 440 13.27 8.30 16.67
CA PRO A 440 12.72 7.72 17.90
C PRO A 440 11.42 8.39 18.33
N GLU A 441 11.26 9.70 18.10
CA GLU A 441 10.04 10.44 18.44
C GLU A 441 8.85 9.97 17.60
N LEU A 442 9.07 9.70 16.30
CA LEU A 442 8.03 9.12 15.46
C LEU A 442 7.68 7.71 15.90
N GLN A 443 8.68 6.87 16.20
CA GLN A 443 8.45 5.54 16.73
C GLN A 443 7.65 5.60 18.04
N GLN A 444 8.04 6.47 18.96
CA GLN A 444 7.36 6.67 20.24
C GLN A 444 5.91 7.04 20.00
N ARG A 445 5.62 8.03 19.15
CA ARG A 445 4.25 8.45 18.89
C ARG A 445 3.40 7.37 18.22
N ILE A 446 3.94 6.64 17.25
CA ILE A 446 3.18 5.55 16.59
C ILE A 446 2.90 4.43 17.61
N LEU A 447 3.90 4.03 18.38
CA LEU A 447 3.74 3.01 19.42
C LEU A 447 2.84 3.48 20.56
N GLN A 448 2.88 4.77 20.91
CA GLN A 448 2.03 5.38 21.93
C GLN A 448 0.58 5.43 21.46
N ALA A 449 0.31 5.87 20.23
CA ALA A 449 -1.04 5.84 19.68
C ALA A 449 -1.62 4.41 19.64
N GLU A 450 -0.77 3.41 19.35
CA GLU A 450 -1.16 2.01 19.43
C GLU A 450 -1.40 1.55 20.88
N LEU A 451 -0.59 2.01 21.84
CA LEU A 451 -0.75 1.74 23.26
C LEU A 451 -2.03 2.37 23.82
N ASP A 452 -2.27 3.66 23.55
CA ASP A 452 -3.47 4.41 23.96
C ASP A 452 -4.72 3.67 23.48
N THR A 453 -4.72 3.24 22.20
CA THR A 453 -5.80 2.40 21.64
C THR A 453 -5.97 1.10 22.44
N VAL A 454 -4.88 0.41 22.80
CA VAL A 454 -4.95 -0.84 23.59
C VAL A 454 -5.43 -0.58 25.02
N GLU A 455 -5.08 0.55 25.63
CA GLU A 455 -5.52 0.93 26.97
C GLU A 455 -7.01 1.29 27.01
N GLU A 456 -7.47 2.11 26.06
CA GLU A 456 -8.90 2.40 25.86
C GLU A 456 -9.69 1.09 25.67
N ASN A 457 -9.16 0.17 24.86
CA ASN A 457 -9.76 -1.14 24.63
C ASN A 457 -9.84 -1.98 25.93
N LEU A 458 -8.80 -1.96 26.76
CA LEU A 458 -8.80 -2.64 28.06
C LEU A 458 -9.79 -2.01 29.03
N GLU A 459 -9.93 -0.68 29.02
CA GLU A 459 -10.91 0.02 29.85
C GLU A 459 -12.34 -0.32 29.45
N VAL A 460 -12.66 -0.27 28.15
CA VAL A 460 -13.97 -0.66 27.60
C VAL A 460 -14.30 -2.10 27.99
N LEU A 461 -13.35 -3.03 27.87
CA LEU A 461 -13.56 -4.41 28.32
C LEU A 461 -13.83 -4.48 29.82
N ARG A 462 -13.03 -3.81 30.66
CA ARG A 462 -13.22 -3.84 32.12
C ARG A 462 -14.59 -3.30 32.52
N GLN A 463 -15.07 -2.26 31.85
CA GLN A 463 -16.41 -1.69 32.05
C GLN A 463 -17.54 -2.65 31.63
N GLN A 464 -17.31 -3.53 30.64
CA GLN A 464 -18.29 -4.54 30.19
C GLN A 464 -18.47 -5.73 31.16
N GLY A 465 -17.65 -5.87 32.21
CA GLY A 465 -17.86 -6.81 33.30
C GLY A 465 -17.77 -8.31 32.93
N LYS A 466 -18.66 -9.15 33.48
CA LYS A 466 -18.58 -10.64 33.44
C LYS A 466 -18.76 -11.27 32.04
N ASN A 467 -19.12 -10.50 31.01
CA ASN A 467 -19.34 -10.99 29.64
C ASN A 467 -18.09 -10.96 28.76
N VAL A 468 -16.94 -10.56 29.31
CA VAL A 468 -15.68 -10.43 28.57
C VAL A 468 -14.98 -11.78 28.41
N SER A 469 -14.45 -12.03 27.21
CA SER A 469 -13.56 -13.17 26.97
C SER A 469 -12.25 -12.98 27.75
N ARG A 470 -12.02 -13.84 28.76
CA ARG A 470 -10.74 -13.85 29.52
C ARG A 470 -9.51 -13.99 28.61
N ALA A 471 -9.65 -14.69 27.48
CA ALA A 471 -8.58 -14.85 26.51
C ALA A 471 -8.26 -13.54 25.77
N MET A 472 -9.29 -12.77 25.41
CA MET A 472 -9.14 -11.46 24.77
C MET A 472 -8.48 -10.46 25.73
N LEU A 473 -8.92 -10.44 26.98
CA LEU A 473 -8.34 -9.59 28.03
C LEU A 473 -6.85 -9.92 28.24
N LYS A 474 -6.51 -11.20 28.40
CA LYS A 474 -5.11 -11.65 28.51
C LYS A 474 -4.29 -11.31 27.25
N GLY A 475 -4.89 -11.40 26.06
CA GLY A 475 -4.26 -11.03 24.80
C GLY A 475 -3.91 -9.55 24.72
N LEU A 476 -4.84 -8.67 25.10
CA LEU A 476 -4.62 -7.22 25.16
C LEU A 476 -3.62 -6.85 26.26
N GLU A 477 -3.66 -7.48 27.43
CA GLU A 477 -2.65 -7.28 28.48
C GLU A 477 -1.24 -7.66 28.01
N LYS A 478 -1.11 -8.80 27.31
CA LYS A 478 0.18 -9.20 26.72
C LYS A 478 0.64 -8.19 25.66
N ARG A 479 -0.27 -7.69 24.83
CA ARG A 479 0.04 -6.67 23.82
C ARG A 479 0.47 -5.35 24.46
N LYS A 480 -0.25 -4.90 25.49
CA LYS A 480 0.09 -3.73 26.31
C LYS A 480 1.52 -3.84 26.82
N HIS A 481 1.85 -4.93 27.52
CA HIS A 481 3.20 -5.17 28.05
C HIS A 481 4.26 -5.18 26.94
N ASN A 482 3.96 -5.75 25.77
CA ASN A 482 4.89 -5.75 24.63
C ASN A 482 5.11 -4.34 24.05
N LEU A 483 4.07 -3.50 24.02
CA LEU A 483 4.16 -2.11 23.56
C LEU A 483 4.90 -1.25 24.57
N GLU A 484 4.60 -1.38 25.87
CA GLU A 484 5.33 -0.72 26.96
C GLU A 484 6.83 -1.07 26.91
N ALA A 485 7.18 -2.35 26.78
CA ALA A 485 8.58 -2.77 26.65
C ALA A 485 9.26 -2.24 25.37
N LYS A 486 8.51 -1.99 24.29
CA LYS A 486 9.05 -1.34 23.08
C LYS A 486 9.22 0.16 23.29
N LEU A 487 8.25 0.82 23.94
CA LEU A 487 8.29 2.24 24.27
C LEU A 487 9.45 2.55 25.22
N GLU A 488 9.67 1.74 26.26
CA GLU A 488 10.83 1.89 27.16
C GLU A 488 12.16 1.82 26.39
N LYS A 489 12.27 0.93 25.40
CA LYS A 489 13.47 0.86 24.53
C LYS A 489 13.62 2.12 23.68
N VAL A 490 12.53 2.66 23.15
CA VAL A 490 12.55 3.90 22.37
C VAL A 490 12.88 5.10 23.25
N GLU A 491 12.30 5.19 24.45
CA GLU A 491 12.62 6.22 25.44
C GLU A 491 14.08 6.17 25.88
N HIS A 492 14.60 4.97 26.13
CA HIS A 492 16.02 4.80 26.41
C HIS A 492 16.85 5.28 25.24
N ALA A 493 16.49 4.92 24.00
CA ALA A 493 17.19 5.39 22.80
C ALA A 493 17.14 6.93 22.64
N ILE A 494 16.06 7.59 23.04
CA ILE A 494 15.93 9.05 23.09
C ILE A 494 16.87 9.63 24.17
N LYS A 495 16.85 9.09 25.39
CA LYS A 495 17.66 9.56 26.53
C LYS A 495 19.16 9.33 26.32
N SER A 496 19.54 8.22 25.70
CA SER A 496 20.92 7.85 25.40
C SER A 496 21.38 8.33 24.02
N ARG A 497 20.57 9.18 23.35
CA ARG A 497 20.89 9.67 22.01
C ARG A 497 22.15 10.54 22.07
N THR A 498 23.14 10.20 21.25
CA THR A 498 24.24 11.10 20.95
C THR A 498 23.87 11.93 19.71
N ASP A 499 24.21 13.22 19.70
CA ASP A 499 23.85 14.16 18.62
C ASP A 499 24.45 13.78 17.24
N ASP A 500 25.42 12.85 17.21
CA ASP A 500 26.12 12.43 16.00
C ASP A 500 25.32 11.46 15.10
N VAL A 501 24.22 10.89 15.58
CA VAL A 501 23.46 9.87 14.83
C VAL A 501 22.32 10.49 14.03
N VAL A 502 22.53 10.60 12.72
CA VAL A 502 21.52 11.06 11.77
C VAL A 502 20.45 10.00 11.52
N ASP A 503 19.18 10.36 11.72
CA ASP A 503 18.01 9.53 11.41
C ASP A 503 17.39 9.88 10.04
N PHE A 504 16.42 9.06 9.59
CA PHE A 504 15.71 9.24 8.32
C PHE A 504 15.05 10.62 8.17
N LYS A 505 14.45 11.15 9.25
CA LYS A 505 13.78 12.46 9.23
C LYS A 505 14.79 13.58 9.04
N GLN A 506 15.93 13.50 9.73
CA GLN A 506 17.02 14.48 9.63
C GLN A 506 17.74 14.46 8.28
N MET A 507 17.75 13.32 7.56
CA MET A 507 18.31 13.26 6.20
C MET A 507 17.57 14.18 5.21
N GLY A 508 16.32 14.53 5.52
CA GLY A 508 15.49 15.41 4.70
C GLY A 508 14.84 14.72 3.50
N ILE A 509 14.79 13.39 3.50
CA ILE A 509 14.12 12.60 2.46
C ILE A 509 12.62 12.81 2.55
N ASP A 510 12.00 13.15 1.43
CA ASP A 510 10.57 13.48 1.35
C ASP A 510 9.83 12.75 0.23
N HIS A 511 10.51 11.85 -0.48
CA HIS A 511 9.88 10.88 -1.35
C HIS A 511 10.74 9.62 -1.44
N ILE A 512 10.11 8.45 -1.49
CA ILE A 512 10.83 7.17 -1.66
C ILE A 512 10.24 6.35 -2.80
N PHE A 513 11.08 5.93 -3.73
CA PHE A 513 10.76 4.96 -4.78
C PHE A 513 11.28 3.59 -4.35
N ILE A 514 10.40 2.59 -4.33
CA ILE A 514 10.72 1.23 -3.94
C ILE A 514 10.61 0.31 -5.16
N ASP A 515 11.75 -0.04 -5.74
CA ASP A 515 11.85 -1.12 -6.73
C ASP A 515 11.64 -2.48 -6.04
N GLU A 516 10.94 -3.39 -6.71
CA GLU A 516 10.52 -4.67 -6.13
C GLU A 516 9.80 -4.54 -4.78
N SER A 517 8.82 -3.63 -4.74
CA SER A 517 8.04 -3.28 -3.54
C SER A 517 7.32 -4.47 -2.88
N HIS A 518 7.06 -5.55 -3.64
CA HIS A 518 6.53 -6.81 -3.10
C HIS A 518 7.39 -7.41 -1.97
N GLN A 519 8.66 -7.03 -1.86
CA GLN A 519 9.55 -7.39 -0.75
C GLN A 519 9.13 -6.80 0.62
N PHE A 520 8.21 -5.83 0.63
CA PHE A 520 7.71 -5.13 1.83
C PHE A 520 6.23 -5.44 2.14
N LYS A 521 5.65 -6.44 1.46
CA LYS A 521 4.23 -6.83 1.61
C LYS A 521 3.87 -7.46 2.95
N ASN A 522 4.84 -7.99 3.70
CA ASN A 522 4.62 -8.62 5.01
C ASN A 522 4.60 -7.57 6.13
N LEU A 523 3.69 -6.60 6.06
CA LEU A 523 3.45 -5.62 7.13
C LEU A 523 2.53 -6.21 8.19
N THR A 524 2.72 -5.81 9.45
CA THR A 524 1.87 -6.30 10.54
C THR A 524 0.42 -5.84 10.37
N PHE A 525 -0.52 -6.73 10.67
CA PHE A 525 -1.95 -6.46 10.71
C PHE A 525 -2.61 -7.33 11.77
N ASN A 526 -3.72 -6.86 12.31
CA ASN A 526 -4.48 -7.59 13.32
C ASN A 526 -5.69 -8.24 12.66
N THR A 527 -5.99 -9.47 13.07
CA THR A 527 -7.18 -10.20 12.63
C THR A 527 -7.66 -11.17 13.71
N ARG A 528 -8.98 -11.32 13.85
CA ARG A 528 -9.65 -12.38 14.61
C ARG A 528 -9.71 -13.69 13.84
N HIS A 529 -9.35 -13.68 12.55
CA HIS A 529 -9.41 -14.83 11.66
C HIS A 529 -8.13 -15.66 11.69
N ASP A 530 -7.74 -16.13 12.88
CA ASP A 530 -6.51 -16.90 13.14
C ASP A 530 -6.41 -18.24 12.37
N ARG A 531 -7.54 -18.78 11.90
CA ARG A 531 -7.64 -20.07 11.20
C ARG A 531 -7.87 -19.96 9.71
N VAL A 532 -8.00 -18.75 9.19
CA VAL A 532 -8.22 -18.56 7.76
C VAL A 532 -6.88 -18.70 7.05
N ALA A 533 -6.79 -19.70 6.19
CA ALA A 533 -5.55 -19.98 5.46
C ALA A 533 -5.32 -18.91 4.40
N GLY A 534 -4.05 -18.53 4.20
CA GLY A 534 -3.65 -17.58 3.16
C GLY A 534 -3.59 -16.11 3.59
N LEU A 535 -3.79 -15.79 4.88
CA LEU A 535 -3.62 -14.43 5.40
C LEU A 535 -2.15 -13.99 5.61
N GLY A 536 -1.20 -14.92 5.51
CA GLY A 536 0.21 -14.64 5.82
C GLY A 536 0.48 -14.55 7.33
N ASN A 537 1.62 -13.94 7.70
CA ASN A 537 1.99 -13.77 9.11
C ASN A 537 1.52 -12.39 9.62
N SER A 538 0.59 -12.39 10.58
CA SER A 538 0.04 -11.17 11.19
C SER A 538 1.06 -10.34 11.98
N GLU A 539 2.11 -10.98 12.53
CA GLU A 539 3.22 -10.26 13.19
C GLU A 539 4.04 -9.41 12.19
N GLY A 540 3.93 -9.71 10.88
CA GLY A 540 4.65 -9.02 9.84
C GLY A 540 6.17 -9.22 9.91
N SER A 541 6.91 -8.33 9.27
CA SER A 541 8.37 -8.32 9.25
C SER A 541 8.91 -6.98 9.71
N GLN A 542 10.07 -7.00 10.38
CA GLN A 542 10.76 -5.77 10.80
C GLN A 542 11.11 -4.88 9.60
N LYS A 543 11.41 -5.49 8.44
CA LYS A 543 11.67 -4.79 7.18
C LYS A 543 10.47 -3.96 6.72
N ALA A 544 9.27 -4.54 6.72
CA ALA A 544 8.03 -3.85 6.38
C ALA A 544 7.68 -2.75 7.40
N LEU A 545 7.87 -3.02 8.70
CA LEU A 545 7.64 -2.02 9.75
C LEU A 545 8.58 -0.81 9.60
N ASN A 546 9.86 -1.05 9.28
CA ASN A 546 10.82 0.03 9.02
C ASN A 546 10.40 0.90 7.82
N MET A 547 9.89 0.27 6.76
CA MET A 547 9.32 0.98 5.60
C MET A 547 8.11 1.82 6.01
N LEU A 548 7.21 1.29 6.85
CA LEU A 548 6.04 2.02 7.33
C LEU A 548 6.47 3.29 8.09
N PHE A 549 7.49 3.21 8.95
CA PHE A 549 7.99 4.39 9.66
C PHE A 549 8.55 5.47 8.73
N ALA A 550 9.32 5.09 7.71
CA ALA A 550 9.83 6.04 6.73
C ALA A 550 8.68 6.72 5.96
N ILE A 551 7.71 5.94 5.49
CA ILE A 551 6.55 6.46 4.77
C ILE A 551 5.70 7.39 5.66
N ARG A 552 5.48 7.00 6.93
CA ARG A 552 4.76 7.85 7.91
C ARG A 552 5.49 9.15 8.20
N THR A 553 6.84 9.13 8.24
CA THR A 553 7.66 10.36 8.37
C THR A 553 7.35 11.34 7.24
N ILE A 554 7.26 10.82 6.01
CA ILE A 554 6.99 11.63 4.82
C ILE A 554 5.55 12.16 4.84
N GLN A 555 4.57 11.27 5.04
CA GLN A 555 3.14 11.59 5.07
C GLN A 555 2.79 12.63 6.15
N GLU A 556 3.41 12.55 7.33
CA GLU A 556 3.20 13.53 8.38
C GLU A 556 3.73 14.90 7.98
N ARG A 557 4.91 14.95 7.34
CA ARG A 557 5.51 16.21 6.88
C ARG A 557 4.66 16.88 5.80
N THR A 558 4.10 16.10 4.89
CA THR A 558 3.29 16.62 3.78
C THR A 558 1.81 16.81 4.15
N GLY A 559 1.35 16.16 5.21
CA GLY A 559 -0.07 16.08 5.57
C GLY A 559 -0.90 15.26 4.58
N LYS A 560 -0.29 14.51 3.65
CA LYS A 560 -0.97 13.74 2.60
C LYS A 560 -0.86 12.24 2.84
N ASP A 561 -1.76 11.48 2.19
CA ASP A 561 -1.72 10.01 2.20
C ASP A 561 -0.57 9.46 1.36
N LEU A 562 -0.24 10.08 0.22
CA LEU A 562 0.88 9.66 -0.61
C LEU A 562 2.19 10.37 -0.22
N GLY A 563 3.30 9.67 -0.45
CA GLY A 563 4.68 10.12 -0.20
C GLY A 563 5.73 9.07 -0.58
N ALA A 564 5.29 8.04 -1.32
CA ALA A 564 6.11 6.92 -1.75
C ALA A 564 5.58 6.38 -3.07
N THR A 565 6.47 5.80 -3.86
CA THR A 565 6.16 5.12 -5.11
C THR A 565 6.55 3.66 -5.01
N PHE A 566 5.58 2.76 -5.16
CA PHE A 566 5.80 1.32 -5.17
C PHE A 566 5.91 0.85 -6.62
N LEU A 567 7.01 0.16 -6.97
CA LEU A 567 7.19 -0.41 -8.30
C LEU A 567 7.33 -1.93 -8.19
N SER A 568 6.45 -2.66 -8.84
CA SER A 568 6.58 -4.12 -8.98
C SER A 568 5.75 -4.62 -10.15
N GLY A 569 6.16 -5.75 -10.75
CA GLY A 569 5.31 -6.49 -11.70
C GLY A 569 4.42 -7.54 -11.05
N THR A 570 4.48 -7.66 -9.73
CA THR A 570 3.67 -8.59 -8.92
C THR A 570 3.19 -7.88 -7.66
N THR A 571 2.52 -6.74 -7.83
CA THR A 571 2.12 -5.89 -6.71
C THR A 571 1.16 -6.62 -5.75
N ILE A 572 0.25 -7.41 -6.31
CA ILE A 572 -0.62 -8.35 -5.59
C ILE A 572 -0.30 -9.76 -6.11
N SER A 573 0.08 -10.66 -5.22
CA SER A 573 0.59 -11.98 -5.60
C SER A 573 -0.25 -13.13 -5.07
N ASN A 574 -0.40 -13.27 -3.74
CA ASN A 574 -0.92 -14.54 -3.16
C ASN A 574 -1.94 -14.37 -2.03
N SER A 575 -2.27 -13.15 -1.60
CA SER A 575 -3.16 -12.93 -0.47
C SER A 575 -3.95 -11.63 -0.59
N LEU A 576 -5.24 -11.69 -0.27
CA LEU A 576 -6.11 -10.51 -0.18
C LEU A 576 -5.58 -9.49 0.83
N THR A 577 -4.84 -9.96 1.84
CA THR A 577 -4.19 -9.08 2.83
C THR A 577 -3.18 -8.14 2.19
N GLU A 578 -2.51 -8.54 1.10
CA GLU A 578 -1.52 -7.70 0.43
C GLU A 578 -2.14 -6.39 -0.07
N LEU A 579 -3.36 -6.44 -0.61
CA LEU A 579 -4.08 -5.26 -1.08
C LEU A 579 -4.44 -4.30 0.08
N TYR A 580 -4.97 -4.83 1.18
CA TYR A 580 -5.20 -4.02 2.39
C TYR A 580 -3.92 -3.36 2.88
N LEU A 581 -2.79 -4.07 2.86
CA LEU A 581 -1.51 -3.56 3.32
C LEU A 581 -0.95 -2.46 2.40
N LEU A 582 -1.20 -2.51 1.10
CA LEU A 582 -0.88 -1.40 0.19
C LEU A 582 -1.63 -0.13 0.58
N PHE A 583 -2.94 -0.22 0.87
CA PHE A 583 -3.71 0.91 1.38
C PHE A 583 -3.24 1.36 2.75
N LYS A 584 -2.86 0.42 3.63
CA LYS A 584 -2.26 0.76 4.93
C LYS A 584 -0.97 1.56 4.75
N TYR A 585 -0.15 1.25 3.75
CA TYR A 585 1.03 2.07 3.43
C TYR A 585 0.62 3.44 2.88
N LEU A 586 -0.17 3.46 1.80
CA LEU A 586 -0.29 4.59 0.88
C LEU A 586 -1.57 5.43 1.03
N ARG A 587 -2.57 4.94 1.76
CA ARG A 587 -3.90 5.59 1.93
C ARG A 587 -4.49 5.49 3.34
N PRO A 588 -3.74 5.76 4.42
CA PRO A 588 -4.23 5.56 5.78
C PRO A 588 -5.41 6.47 6.15
N LYS A 589 -5.41 7.75 5.77
CA LYS A 589 -6.50 8.68 6.10
C LYS A 589 -7.77 8.31 5.37
N GLU A 590 -7.64 7.87 4.14
CA GLU A 590 -8.79 7.45 3.36
C GLU A 590 -9.41 6.14 3.87
N LEU A 591 -8.59 5.18 4.32
CA LEU A 591 -9.11 4.02 5.07
C LEU A 591 -9.88 4.48 6.32
N GLU A 592 -9.35 5.47 7.05
CA GLU A 592 -10.03 6.03 8.23
C GLU A 592 -11.37 6.71 7.89
N ARG A 593 -11.45 7.50 6.80
CA ARG A 593 -12.70 8.11 6.31
C ARG A 593 -13.78 7.06 6.00
N GLN A 594 -13.36 5.91 5.49
CA GLN A 594 -14.26 4.79 5.20
C GLN A 594 -14.65 3.96 6.44
N ASP A 595 -14.21 4.34 7.65
CA ASP A 595 -14.33 3.58 8.91
C ASP A 595 -13.58 2.24 8.90
N ILE A 596 -12.52 2.14 8.09
CA ILE A 596 -11.68 0.95 7.95
C ILE A 596 -10.42 1.11 8.80
N ARG A 597 -10.49 0.69 10.06
CA ARG A 597 -9.36 0.81 11.01
C ARG A 597 -8.49 -0.45 11.11
N CYS A 598 -8.97 -1.59 10.63
CA CYS A 598 -8.25 -2.86 10.69
C CYS A 598 -8.56 -3.75 9.48
N PHE A 599 -7.79 -4.83 9.34
CA PHE A 599 -8.01 -5.81 8.27
C PHE A 599 -9.39 -6.46 8.34
N ASP A 600 -9.89 -6.79 9.54
CA ASP A 600 -11.20 -7.43 9.68
C ASP A 600 -12.35 -6.51 9.24
N ALA A 601 -12.26 -5.21 9.53
CA ALA A 601 -13.21 -4.22 9.04
C ALA A 601 -13.18 -4.10 7.50
N TRP A 602 -11.98 -4.09 6.92
CA TRP A 602 -11.80 -4.09 5.47
C TRP A 602 -12.35 -5.37 4.82
N ALA A 603 -12.03 -6.53 5.38
CA ALA A 603 -12.46 -7.83 4.88
C ALA A 603 -13.98 -8.02 5.01
N ALA A 604 -14.61 -7.44 6.04
CA ALA A 604 -16.07 -7.46 6.18
C ALA A 604 -16.78 -6.74 5.02
N ILE A 605 -16.15 -5.71 4.44
CA ILE A 605 -16.71 -4.94 3.32
C ILE A 605 -16.40 -5.64 2.00
N PHE A 606 -15.13 -5.96 1.75
CA PHE A 606 -14.62 -6.31 0.42
C PHE A 606 -14.35 -7.79 0.19
N ALA A 607 -14.47 -8.66 1.21
CA ALA A 607 -14.12 -10.08 1.06
C ALA A 607 -15.24 -11.01 1.51
N LYS A 608 -15.39 -12.14 0.79
CA LYS A 608 -16.25 -13.25 1.18
C LYS A 608 -15.42 -14.45 1.56
N LYS A 609 -15.73 -15.04 2.71
CA LYS A 609 -15.14 -16.31 3.15
C LYS A 609 -15.80 -17.46 2.42
N THR A 610 -14.98 -18.42 2.02
CA THR A 610 -15.43 -19.72 1.57
C THR A 610 -14.76 -20.80 2.38
N THR A 611 -15.45 -21.94 2.41
CA THR A 611 -14.98 -23.09 3.13
C THR A 611 -14.75 -24.23 2.15
N ASP A 612 -13.52 -24.71 2.10
CA ASP A 612 -13.13 -25.84 1.25
C ASP A 612 -12.70 -27.02 2.14
N PHE A 613 -12.87 -28.23 1.62
CA PHE A 613 -12.41 -29.46 2.26
C PHE A 613 -11.09 -29.90 1.64
N GLU A 614 -10.06 -30.06 2.46
CA GLU A 614 -8.72 -30.49 2.04
C GLU A 614 -8.29 -31.74 2.81
N PHE A 615 -7.57 -32.65 2.15
CA PHE A 615 -6.92 -33.75 2.85
C PHE A 615 -5.71 -33.24 3.64
N ASN A 616 -5.65 -33.57 4.93
CA ASN A 616 -4.46 -33.33 5.74
C ASN A 616 -3.40 -34.42 5.52
N VAL A 617 -2.26 -34.33 6.19
CA VAL A 617 -1.13 -35.27 6.05
C VAL A 617 -1.52 -36.73 6.40
N THR A 618 -2.56 -36.92 7.22
CA THR A 618 -3.12 -38.24 7.56
C THR A 618 -4.18 -38.75 6.58
N ASN A 619 -4.40 -38.02 5.47
CA ASN A 619 -5.47 -38.25 4.50
C ASN A 619 -6.89 -38.16 5.08
N ASN A 620 -7.05 -37.39 6.17
CA ASN A 620 -8.36 -37.05 6.72
C ASN A 620 -8.84 -35.75 6.08
N VAL A 621 -10.13 -35.69 5.78
CA VAL A 621 -10.77 -34.48 5.26
C VAL A 621 -10.85 -33.44 6.37
N VAL A 622 -10.22 -32.28 6.15
CA VAL A 622 -10.21 -31.14 7.06
C VAL A 622 -10.81 -29.94 6.35
N GLN A 623 -11.76 -29.31 7.02
CA GLN A 623 -12.38 -28.08 6.58
C GLN A 623 -11.41 -26.90 6.79
N LYS A 624 -11.14 -26.12 5.74
CA LYS A 624 -10.34 -24.89 5.81
C LYS A 624 -11.12 -23.71 5.26
N GLU A 625 -11.12 -22.64 6.04
CA GLU A 625 -11.64 -21.35 5.60
C GLU A 625 -10.57 -20.58 4.84
N ARG A 626 -10.99 -19.90 3.77
CA ARG A 626 -10.16 -19.01 2.96
C ARG A 626 -10.98 -17.79 2.59
N PHE A 627 -10.36 -16.61 2.59
CA PHE A 627 -10.93 -15.50 1.83
C PHE A 627 -10.49 -15.69 0.37
N ARG A 628 -11.43 -15.97 -0.52
CA ARG A 628 -11.16 -16.34 -1.91
C ARG A 628 -11.63 -15.29 -2.91
N TYR A 629 -12.74 -14.64 -2.60
CA TYR A 629 -13.41 -13.71 -3.51
C TYR A 629 -13.44 -12.31 -2.92
N PHE A 630 -13.12 -11.35 -3.76
CA PHE A 630 -13.51 -9.98 -3.54
C PHE A 630 -15.00 -9.82 -3.89
N ILE A 631 -15.71 -9.04 -3.09
CA ILE A 631 -17.02 -8.48 -3.42
C ILE A 631 -16.87 -6.95 -3.53
N LYS A 632 -17.84 -6.26 -4.14
CA LYS A 632 -17.74 -4.81 -4.40
C LYS A 632 -16.46 -4.48 -5.18
N VAL A 633 -16.18 -5.31 -6.18
CA VAL A 633 -14.96 -5.24 -7.01
C VAL A 633 -14.84 -3.91 -7.74
N PRO A 634 -15.90 -3.33 -8.34
CA PRO A 634 -15.80 -2.03 -9.00
C PRO A 634 -15.27 -0.92 -8.08
N GLU A 635 -15.77 -0.84 -6.85
CA GLU A 635 -15.38 0.17 -5.86
C GLU A 635 -13.96 -0.06 -5.36
N LEU A 636 -13.59 -1.32 -5.09
CA LEU A 636 -12.23 -1.68 -4.71
C LEU A 636 -11.24 -1.40 -5.84
N ALA A 637 -11.63 -1.65 -7.09
CA ALA A 637 -10.83 -1.35 -8.26
C ALA A 637 -10.68 0.16 -8.47
N ALA A 638 -11.76 0.95 -8.31
CA ALA A 638 -11.67 2.41 -8.34
C ALA A 638 -10.72 2.93 -7.27
N PHE A 639 -10.82 2.38 -6.05
CA PHE A 639 -9.96 2.73 -4.93
C PHE A 639 -8.47 2.42 -5.17
N TYR A 640 -8.18 1.30 -5.81
CA TYR A 640 -6.82 0.91 -6.21
C TYR A 640 -6.29 1.72 -7.40
N ASN A 641 -7.12 1.94 -8.41
CA ASN A 641 -6.76 2.63 -9.66
C ASN A 641 -6.44 4.12 -9.46
N GLU A 642 -6.96 4.76 -8.42
CA GLU A 642 -6.61 6.15 -8.09
C GLU A 642 -5.12 6.32 -7.79
N ILE A 643 -4.51 5.29 -7.20
CA ILE A 643 -3.09 5.31 -6.84
C ILE A 643 -2.24 4.43 -7.74
N THR A 644 -2.80 3.82 -8.79
CA THR A 644 -2.11 2.79 -9.58
C THR A 644 -2.20 3.05 -11.08
N ASP A 645 -1.06 2.92 -11.75
CA ASP A 645 -1.01 2.76 -13.21
C ASP A 645 -0.61 1.32 -13.50
N TYR A 646 -1.56 0.59 -14.09
CA TYR A 646 -1.42 -0.82 -14.43
C TYR A 646 -1.19 -0.97 -15.94
N ARG A 647 -0.19 -1.76 -16.31
CA ARG A 647 0.19 -2.05 -17.70
C ARG A 647 0.69 -3.48 -17.84
N THR A 648 0.06 -4.26 -18.72
CA THR A 648 0.62 -5.55 -19.15
C THR A 648 1.71 -5.33 -20.19
N ALA A 649 2.54 -6.35 -20.43
CA ALA A 649 3.52 -6.28 -21.50
C ALA A 649 2.88 -6.20 -22.90
N GLU A 650 1.71 -6.82 -23.06
CA GLU A 650 0.91 -6.76 -24.29
C GLU A 650 0.39 -5.34 -24.53
N ASP A 651 -0.15 -4.67 -23.50
CA ASP A 651 -0.63 -3.28 -23.59
C ASP A 651 0.47 -2.29 -24.04
N VAL A 652 1.72 -2.58 -23.65
CA VAL A 652 2.89 -1.74 -23.97
C VAL A 652 3.53 -2.13 -25.32
N GLY A 653 3.08 -3.22 -25.94
CA GLY A 653 3.62 -3.71 -27.21
C GLY A 653 5.02 -4.31 -27.09
N VAL A 654 5.35 -4.91 -25.94
CA VAL A 654 6.62 -5.61 -25.75
C VAL A 654 6.60 -6.89 -26.56
N ASP A 655 7.44 -6.97 -27.59
CA ASP A 655 7.60 -8.18 -28.41
C ASP A 655 8.17 -9.33 -27.57
N ARG A 656 7.37 -10.38 -27.39
CA ARG A 656 7.72 -11.59 -26.62
C ARG A 656 7.33 -12.83 -27.41
N PRO A 657 8.15 -13.90 -27.38
CA PRO A 657 7.75 -15.18 -27.93
C PRO A 657 6.55 -15.75 -27.17
N ALA A 658 5.71 -16.53 -27.85
CA ALA A 658 4.57 -17.20 -27.23
C ALA A 658 5.04 -18.16 -26.12
N LYS A 659 4.43 -18.07 -24.93
CA LYS A 659 4.72 -18.95 -23.80
C LYS A 659 4.29 -20.38 -24.13
N ASN A 660 5.22 -21.33 -24.05
CA ASN A 660 4.91 -22.77 -24.15
C ASN A 660 5.04 -23.42 -22.76
N GLU A 661 3.92 -23.72 -22.11
CA GLU A 661 3.87 -24.31 -20.77
C GLU A 661 3.44 -25.77 -20.86
N ILE A 662 4.32 -26.69 -20.48
CA ILE A 662 4.08 -28.14 -20.54
C ILE A 662 4.00 -28.68 -19.11
N LEU A 663 2.83 -29.17 -18.71
CA LEU A 663 2.64 -29.83 -17.42
C LEU A 663 3.11 -31.29 -17.51
N HIS A 664 4.21 -31.61 -16.85
CA HIS A 664 4.68 -32.99 -16.72
C HIS A 664 4.10 -33.65 -15.46
N HIS A 665 3.13 -34.54 -15.62
CA HIS A 665 2.62 -35.36 -14.52
C HIS A 665 3.51 -36.59 -14.31
N ILE A 666 4.43 -36.51 -13.35
CA ILE A 666 5.34 -37.60 -13.00
C ILE A 666 4.70 -38.44 -11.88
N PRO A 667 4.33 -39.71 -12.11
CA PRO A 667 3.79 -40.57 -11.06
C PRO A 667 4.86 -40.84 -9.98
N PRO A 668 4.46 -41.07 -8.72
CA PRO A 668 5.40 -41.48 -7.68
C PRO A 668 6.08 -42.81 -8.04
N THR A 669 7.33 -42.96 -7.65
CA THR A 669 8.05 -44.24 -7.74
C THR A 669 7.52 -45.24 -6.70
N PRO A 670 7.70 -46.56 -6.87
CA PRO A 670 7.29 -47.56 -5.88
C PRO A 670 7.86 -47.29 -4.48
N GLU A 671 9.11 -46.81 -4.38
CA GLU A 671 9.73 -46.44 -3.10
C GLU A 671 9.07 -45.21 -2.48
N GLN A 672 8.62 -44.26 -3.30
CA GLN A 672 7.85 -43.11 -2.82
C GLN A 672 6.47 -43.52 -2.34
N GLU A 673 5.80 -44.47 -3.00
CA GLU A 673 4.51 -45.01 -2.57
C GLU A 673 4.61 -45.72 -1.22
N ASP A 674 5.59 -46.61 -1.07
CA ASP A 674 5.88 -47.28 0.21
C ASP A 674 6.20 -46.26 1.32
N PHE A 675 7.03 -45.26 1.01
CA PHE A 675 7.34 -44.20 1.96
C PHE A 675 6.11 -43.37 2.35
N ILE A 676 5.18 -43.09 1.42
CA ILE A 676 3.91 -42.41 1.72
C ILE A 676 3.06 -43.24 2.68
N GLN A 677 2.95 -44.55 2.45
CA GLN A 677 2.20 -45.43 3.36
C GLN A 677 2.82 -45.45 4.76
N LYS A 678 4.15 -45.58 4.85
CA LYS A 678 4.89 -45.49 6.13
C LYS A 678 4.70 -44.15 6.82
N LEU A 679 4.71 -43.06 6.07
CA LEU A 679 4.47 -41.70 6.60
C LEU A 679 3.04 -41.51 7.10
N MET A 680 2.05 -42.04 6.38
CA MET A 680 0.64 -42.04 6.82
C MET A 680 0.46 -42.86 8.11
N GLN A 681 1.10 -44.02 8.18
CA GLN A 681 1.05 -44.88 9.35
C GLN A 681 1.76 -44.23 10.54
N PHE A 682 2.95 -43.63 10.35
CA PHE A 682 3.63 -42.82 11.34
C PHE A 682 2.74 -41.68 11.86
N ALA A 683 2.09 -40.93 10.97
CA ALA A 683 1.23 -39.82 11.37
C ALA A 683 0.01 -40.30 12.19
N LYS A 684 -0.48 -41.52 11.97
CA LYS A 684 -1.52 -42.16 12.78
C LYS A 684 -0.97 -42.67 14.11
N THR A 685 0.07 -43.50 14.11
CA THR A 685 0.53 -44.25 15.29
C THR A 685 1.55 -43.50 16.14
N GLY A 686 2.41 -42.69 15.54
CA GLY A 686 3.55 -42.03 16.21
C GLY A 686 4.82 -42.87 16.20
N ASP A 687 4.76 -44.05 15.59
CA ASP A 687 5.88 -44.97 15.50
C ASP A 687 6.94 -44.47 14.50
N ALA A 688 7.94 -43.76 15.02
CA ALA A 688 9.03 -43.18 14.24
C ALA A 688 9.93 -44.23 13.59
N THR A 689 9.89 -45.49 14.02
CA THR A 689 10.67 -46.58 13.41
C THR A 689 10.23 -46.87 11.98
N LEU A 690 8.96 -46.60 11.64
CA LEU A 690 8.43 -46.66 10.27
C LEU A 690 9.14 -45.68 9.31
N LEU A 691 9.75 -44.63 9.86
CA LEU A 691 10.55 -43.65 9.11
C LEU A 691 12.06 -43.88 9.27
N GLY A 692 12.48 -45.02 9.84
CA GLY A 692 13.88 -45.34 10.09
C GLY A 692 14.51 -44.50 11.20
N ARG A 693 13.71 -43.93 12.12
CA ARG A 693 14.19 -43.17 13.28
C ARG A 693 14.10 -44.00 14.56
N LEU A 694 14.81 -43.56 15.59
CA LEU A 694 14.58 -44.01 16.96
C LEU A 694 13.18 -43.58 17.43
N PRO A 695 12.60 -44.27 18.44
CA PRO A 695 11.35 -43.85 19.07
C PRO A 695 11.37 -42.36 19.46
N LEU A 696 10.22 -41.70 19.31
CA LEU A 696 10.12 -40.27 19.60
C LEU A 696 10.39 -40.01 21.08
N SER A 697 11.12 -38.93 21.37
CA SER A 697 11.15 -38.37 22.73
C SER A 697 9.80 -37.72 23.08
N GLU A 698 9.50 -37.52 24.38
CA GLU A 698 8.26 -36.86 24.82
C GLU A 698 8.03 -35.48 24.17
N THR A 699 9.11 -34.74 23.91
CA THR A 699 9.06 -33.46 23.20
C THR A 699 8.74 -33.63 21.71
N GLU A 700 9.21 -34.69 21.08
CA GLU A 700 8.96 -34.98 19.68
C GLU A 700 7.58 -35.61 19.44
N GLU A 701 7.04 -36.38 20.40
CA GLU A 701 5.66 -36.87 20.34
C GLU A 701 4.66 -35.72 20.25
N LYS A 702 4.87 -34.65 21.04
CA LYS A 702 4.09 -33.40 20.95
C LYS A 702 4.23 -32.69 19.60
N ALA A 703 5.30 -32.97 18.84
CA ALA A 703 5.58 -32.41 17.52
C ALA A 703 5.43 -33.43 16.37
N LYS A 704 4.86 -34.61 16.61
CA LYS A 704 4.72 -35.72 15.66
C LYS A 704 4.16 -35.30 14.29
N MET A 705 3.12 -34.48 14.27
CA MET A 705 2.52 -33.99 13.03
C MET A 705 3.42 -33.01 12.27
N LEU A 706 4.25 -32.24 12.99
CA LEU A 706 5.24 -31.34 12.41
C LEU A 706 6.36 -32.14 11.73
N ILE A 707 6.80 -33.24 12.38
CA ILE A 707 7.76 -34.20 11.82
C ILE A 707 7.19 -34.86 10.55
N ALA A 708 5.96 -35.36 10.59
CA ALA A 708 5.31 -35.96 9.43
C ALA A 708 5.22 -34.95 8.26
N THR A 709 4.88 -33.69 8.57
CA THR A 709 4.81 -32.61 7.58
C THR A 709 6.18 -32.26 7.00
N ASP A 710 7.24 -32.26 7.80
CA ASP A 710 8.61 -32.00 7.32
C ASP A 710 9.12 -33.10 6.37
N TYR A 711 8.90 -34.37 6.72
CA TYR A 711 9.21 -35.50 5.84
C TYR A 711 8.37 -35.49 4.56
N ALA A 712 7.08 -35.15 4.66
CA ALA A 712 6.23 -34.93 3.49
C ALA A 712 6.76 -33.80 2.61
N ARG A 713 7.24 -32.69 3.18
CA ARG A 713 7.80 -31.56 2.41
C ARG A 713 9.12 -31.89 1.74
N LYS A 714 10.00 -32.66 2.38
CA LYS A 714 11.28 -33.11 1.80
C LYS A 714 11.07 -33.95 0.52
N ARG A 715 9.92 -34.62 0.37
CA ARG A 715 9.48 -35.26 -0.89
C ARG A 715 9.29 -34.27 -2.05
N PHE A 716 8.78 -33.08 -1.78
CA PHE A 716 8.37 -32.09 -2.79
C PHE A 716 9.46 -31.07 -3.16
N LYS A 717 10.65 -31.15 -2.55
CA LYS A 717 11.71 -30.14 -2.73
C LYS A 717 12.33 -30.07 -4.13
N ASN A 718 11.94 -30.93 -5.06
CA ASN A 718 12.40 -30.94 -6.45
C ASN A 718 11.31 -30.51 -7.45
N ILE A 719 10.51 -29.48 -7.14
CA ILE A 719 9.87 -28.71 -8.22
C ILE A 719 10.97 -27.83 -8.81
N VAL A 720 11.71 -28.38 -9.76
CA VAL A 720 12.65 -27.62 -10.57
C VAL A 720 11.83 -26.98 -11.68
N SER A 721 11.49 -25.70 -11.50
CA SER A 721 11.14 -24.85 -12.65
C SER A 721 12.44 -24.63 -13.41
N PHE A 722 12.58 -25.29 -14.55
CA PHE A 722 13.45 -24.76 -15.59
C PHE A 722 12.70 -23.59 -16.21
N ARG A 723 13.27 -22.38 -16.09
CA ARG A 723 12.85 -21.22 -16.85
C ARG A 723 13.51 -21.24 -18.22
#